data_AF-A0A6C0F5Z0-F1
#
_entry.id   AF-A0A6C0F5Z0-F1
#
_cell.length_a   1.000
_cell.length_b   1.000
_cell.length_c   1.000
_cell.angle_alpha   90.00
_cell.angle_beta   90.00
_cell.angle_gamma   90.00
#
_symmetry.space_group_name_H-M   'P 1'
#
loop_
_entity.id
_entity.type
_entity.pdbx_description
1 polymer ?
#
loop_
_entity_poly.entity_id
_entity_poly.type
_entity_poly.pdbx_seq_one_letter_code
_entity_poly.pdbx_strand_id
1 'polypeptide(L)'
;MSKKYEMRVIHTYADAYAVGAKYITTGAKTVPRLREGVDVPFPEQLSDPKWEISLPALENTLRYIMELLHHQCYMLCIGDNDVLMCKLDVQTTAPIFRDILEQPLNNSEINPTQAKNIRETVDKNIDKLRVMQCIVKPFASSSSNTESKTNEYLELIRGLNLPNGVFILNLTDAVILRNDGKMPFTMVTGKTDLGEYNFDKHIPILSISGQRKYLDIPIPNYDDVMFVLKYPQKYAAINNGYVGSKVVKSNPDPSYTTNWDDKKIAKAVFRGGPTGCGYTDETNMRIRLAKMKSRHLDAKLTVKDGNESVDTKAIKFDPKYGLGSMNTHIGASGNFLTMADQSRYKYIIHVDGNVNAYRLLATMLTGSLILRVTSQYTSWVDHMMQHMVHYVPVKADLSDLLDVIRWCERNDDKCKEIAQNGMNFARSILSKKYIQSYIKNTLWSLSEGRPVTILGEMANKTAKKRKSPVVVAVAAAKNKTRKVTKATKDAIKKAKEAAKEQEKAAKEAAKEQEKRAKEEEKRAKEAAKEEEKRAKEAAKEEEKRAKEAAKEQEKLAKAEKKKPKEAVIKATDDEKMTENVVIEDNNKKCGRHEYFNMSRKRCEIKPYTKWEKVKTVEGVFRKIPSDLKDIIGEERFKREYEDAIDVATGEKIKILLVDTKKPK
;
A
#
# COMPACT_ATOMS: atom_id res chain seq x y z
N MET A 1 -40.94 -8.73 4.34
CA MET A 1 -40.56 -8.99 5.74
C MET A 1 -39.12 -8.51 5.94
N SER A 2 -38.73 -8.06 7.13
CA SER A 2 -37.33 -7.69 7.41
C SER A 2 -36.45 -8.95 7.37
N LYS A 3 -35.30 -8.93 6.66
CA LYS A 3 -34.37 -10.06 6.66
C LYS A 3 -33.93 -10.40 8.09
N LYS A 4 -33.88 -11.69 8.43
CA LYS A 4 -33.32 -12.19 9.71
C LYS A 4 -31.79 -12.09 9.66
N TYR A 5 -31.13 -11.64 10.72
CA TYR A 5 -29.66 -11.56 10.80
C TYR A 5 -29.17 -12.46 11.93
N GLU A 6 -28.30 -13.41 11.62
CA GLU A 6 -27.77 -14.39 12.57
C GLU A 6 -26.24 -14.52 12.47
N MET A 7 -25.62 -14.94 13.56
CA MET A 7 -24.24 -15.43 13.56
C MET A 7 -24.15 -16.84 14.11
N ARG A 8 -23.20 -17.61 13.59
CA ARG A 8 -22.86 -18.95 14.06
C ARG A 8 -21.35 -19.16 14.02
N VAL A 9 -20.85 -20.08 14.83
CA VAL A 9 -19.47 -20.57 14.71
C VAL A 9 -19.53 -21.96 14.06
N ILE A 10 -18.65 -22.19 13.09
CA ILE A 10 -18.53 -23.47 12.37
C ILE A 10 -17.08 -23.94 12.49
N HIS A 11 -16.92 -25.22 12.86
CA HIS A 11 -15.60 -25.81 13.12
C HIS A 11 -15.14 -26.80 12.04
N THR A 12 -16.03 -27.25 11.16
CA THR A 12 -15.73 -28.29 10.17
C THR A 12 -16.00 -27.82 8.75
N TYR A 13 -15.23 -28.34 7.79
CA TYR A 13 -15.45 -28.11 6.37
C TYR A 13 -16.86 -28.55 5.92
N ALA A 14 -17.29 -29.75 6.34
CA ALA A 14 -18.58 -30.32 5.93
C ALA A 14 -19.77 -29.44 6.33
N ASP A 15 -19.76 -28.92 7.56
CA ASP A 15 -20.80 -28.00 8.04
C ASP A 15 -20.76 -26.66 7.29
N ALA A 16 -19.56 -26.12 7.06
CA ALA A 16 -19.38 -24.87 6.33
C ALA A 16 -19.90 -25.01 4.88
N TYR A 17 -19.56 -26.09 4.20
CA TYR A 17 -20.02 -26.37 2.85
C TYR A 17 -21.54 -26.55 2.80
N ALA A 18 -22.10 -27.37 3.70
CA ALA A 18 -23.54 -27.60 3.76
C ALA A 18 -24.35 -26.33 4.07
N VAL A 19 -23.81 -25.42 4.87
CA VAL A 19 -24.41 -24.11 5.11
C VAL A 19 -24.28 -23.21 3.87
N GLY A 20 -23.07 -23.02 3.34
CA GLY A 20 -22.82 -22.12 2.21
C GLY A 20 -23.59 -22.52 0.95
N ALA A 21 -23.66 -23.82 0.66
CA ALA A 21 -24.33 -24.36 -0.52
C ALA A 21 -25.81 -23.96 -0.60
N LYS A 22 -26.50 -23.79 0.54
CA LYS A 22 -27.91 -23.35 0.60
C LYS A 22 -28.12 -21.92 0.06
N TYR A 23 -27.07 -21.09 0.08
CA TYR A 23 -27.12 -19.69 -0.36
C TYR A 23 -26.52 -19.48 -1.74
N ILE A 24 -26.03 -20.54 -2.38
CA ILE A 24 -25.62 -20.53 -3.79
C ILE A 24 -26.83 -20.98 -4.61
N THR A 25 -27.64 -20.02 -5.03
CA THR A 25 -28.83 -20.31 -5.84
C THR A 25 -28.42 -20.65 -7.27
N THR A 26 -28.78 -21.85 -7.73
CA THR A 26 -28.72 -22.25 -9.13
C THR A 26 -29.85 -21.57 -9.91
N GLY A 27 -29.64 -20.33 -10.36
CA GLY A 27 -30.38 -19.80 -11.50
C GLY A 27 -31.55 -18.83 -11.25
N ALA A 28 -31.79 -18.33 -10.05
CA ALA A 28 -32.74 -17.22 -9.88
C ALA A 28 -32.05 -15.88 -10.20
N LYS A 29 -32.01 -15.50 -11.49
CA LYS A 29 -31.72 -14.12 -11.89
C LYS A 29 -32.83 -13.23 -11.33
N THR A 30 -32.60 -12.65 -10.15
CA THR A 30 -33.47 -11.56 -9.70
C THR A 30 -33.39 -10.45 -10.74
N VAL A 31 -34.56 -9.93 -11.14
CA VAL A 31 -34.66 -8.83 -12.11
C VAL A 31 -33.78 -7.68 -11.60
N PRO A 32 -32.86 -7.13 -12.40
CA PRO A 32 -31.96 -6.08 -11.96
C PRO A 32 -32.78 -4.90 -11.45
N ARG A 33 -32.89 -4.73 -10.13
CA ARG A 33 -33.40 -3.49 -9.54
C ARG A 33 -32.29 -2.46 -9.64
N LEU A 34 -32.13 -1.95 -10.85
CA LEU A 34 -31.20 -0.91 -11.21
C LEU A 34 -31.66 0.39 -10.53
N ARG A 35 -31.02 0.80 -9.42
CA ARG A 35 -31.01 2.19 -8.98
C ARG A 35 -29.71 2.57 -8.27
N GLU A 36 -29.12 3.63 -8.80
CA GLU A 36 -27.96 4.41 -8.33
C GLU A 36 -26.62 3.69 -8.45
N GLY A 37 -26.06 3.74 -9.67
CA GLY A 37 -24.62 3.63 -9.85
C GLY A 37 -23.94 4.76 -9.06
N VAL A 38 -22.84 4.43 -8.40
CA VAL A 38 -22.02 5.42 -7.75
C VAL A 38 -20.77 5.59 -8.60
N ASP A 39 -20.45 6.84 -8.92
CA ASP A 39 -19.17 7.29 -9.50
C ASP A 39 -18.00 7.12 -8.49
N VAL A 40 -18.01 6.07 -7.67
CA VAL A 40 -16.94 5.77 -6.73
C VAL A 40 -16.08 4.68 -7.35
N PRO A 41 -14.77 4.93 -7.48
CA PRO A 41 -13.88 3.92 -8.02
C PRO A 41 -13.74 2.75 -7.03
N PHE A 42 -13.35 1.58 -7.54
CA PHE A 42 -13.11 0.37 -6.75
C PHE A 42 -11.70 -0.19 -7.00
N PRO A 43 -11.17 -1.02 -6.09
CA PRO A 43 -9.87 -1.67 -6.28
C PRO A 43 -9.91 -2.67 -7.45
N GLU A 44 -8.81 -2.81 -8.18
CA GLU A 44 -8.69 -3.71 -9.35
C GLU A 44 -9.03 -5.17 -9.01
N GLN A 45 -8.74 -5.58 -7.78
CA GLN A 45 -9.03 -6.90 -7.23
C GLN A 45 -10.50 -7.28 -7.39
N LEU A 46 -11.42 -6.31 -7.35
CA LEU A 46 -12.86 -6.55 -7.48
C LEU A 46 -13.24 -7.19 -8.84
N SER A 47 -12.43 -6.96 -9.87
CA SER A 47 -12.66 -7.42 -11.25
C SER A 47 -11.93 -8.72 -11.62
N ASP A 48 -11.25 -9.35 -10.66
CA ASP A 48 -10.46 -10.55 -10.94
C ASP A 48 -11.34 -11.74 -11.39
N PRO A 49 -10.98 -12.44 -12.48
CA PRO A 49 -11.78 -13.53 -13.03
C PRO A 49 -11.81 -14.80 -12.17
N LYS A 50 -10.97 -14.91 -11.13
CA LYS A 50 -11.04 -16.02 -10.16
C LYS A 50 -12.28 -15.95 -9.27
N TRP A 51 -12.92 -14.79 -9.16
CA TRP A 51 -14.12 -14.63 -8.36
C TRP A 51 -15.34 -15.26 -9.02
N GLU A 52 -15.98 -16.16 -8.28
CA GLU A 52 -17.19 -16.83 -8.72
C GLU A 52 -18.02 -17.27 -7.52
N ILE A 53 -19.34 -17.12 -7.59
CA ILE A 53 -20.27 -17.62 -6.59
C ILE A 53 -20.92 -18.90 -7.14
N SER A 54 -20.23 -20.03 -6.96
CA SER A 54 -20.63 -21.35 -7.42
C SER A 54 -20.28 -22.43 -6.39
N LEU A 55 -20.89 -23.60 -6.49
CA LEU A 55 -20.57 -24.73 -5.60
C LEU A 55 -19.09 -25.16 -5.70
N PRO A 56 -18.48 -25.28 -6.90
CA PRO A 56 -17.04 -25.55 -7.01
C PRO A 56 -16.17 -24.47 -6.36
N ALA A 57 -16.50 -23.20 -6.56
CA ALA A 57 -15.76 -22.09 -5.95
C ALA A 57 -15.86 -22.12 -4.41
N LEU A 58 -17.02 -22.50 -3.86
CA LEU A 58 -17.25 -22.69 -2.43
C LEU A 58 -16.37 -23.81 -1.87
N GLU A 59 -16.39 -24.98 -2.50
CA GLU A 59 -15.52 -26.11 -2.14
C GLU A 59 -14.05 -25.69 -2.15
N ASN A 60 -13.55 -25.15 -3.26
CA ASN A 60 -12.17 -24.69 -3.40
C ASN A 60 -11.75 -23.72 -2.29
N THR A 61 -12.62 -22.75 -1.99
CA THR A 61 -12.33 -21.71 -1.00
C THR A 61 -12.35 -22.23 0.42
N LEU A 62 -13.29 -23.13 0.74
CA LEU A 62 -13.36 -23.74 2.06
C LEU A 62 -12.21 -24.73 2.29
N ARG A 63 -11.81 -25.52 1.28
CA ARG A 63 -10.61 -26.37 1.36
C ARG A 63 -9.36 -25.51 1.59
N TYR A 64 -9.20 -24.44 0.82
CA TYR A 64 -8.10 -23.50 0.98
C TYR A 64 -8.01 -22.90 2.41
N ILE A 65 -9.12 -22.41 2.94
CA ILE A 65 -9.15 -21.70 4.23
C ILE A 65 -9.09 -22.68 5.41
N MET A 66 -9.87 -23.76 5.35
CA MET A 66 -10.14 -24.64 6.50
C MET A 66 -9.26 -25.89 6.54
N GLU A 67 -8.74 -26.37 5.40
CA GLU A 67 -7.84 -27.55 5.35
C GLU A 67 -6.37 -27.14 5.24
N LEU A 68 -6.03 -26.19 4.35
CA LEU A 68 -4.64 -25.77 4.16
C LEU A 68 -4.18 -24.75 5.22
N LEU A 69 -4.93 -23.65 5.40
CA LEU A 69 -4.47 -22.53 6.23
C LEU A 69 -4.95 -22.60 7.68
N HIS A 70 -6.05 -23.31 7.95
CA HIS A 70 -6.81 -23.24 9.20
C HIS A 70 -7.07 -21.79 9.65
N HIS A 71 -7.27 -20.88 8.70
CA HIS A 71 -7.35 -19.45 8.98
C HIS A 71 -8.77 -19.02 9.38
N GLN A 72 -8.87 -18.14 10.37
CA GLN A 72 -10.17 -17.67 10.86
C GLN A 72 -10.75 -16.59 9.94
N CYS A 73 -11.81 -16.95 9.22
CA CYS A 73 -12.59 -16.07 8.35
C CYS A 73 -14.07 -16.07 8.76
N TYR A 74 -14.85 -15.17 8.18
CA TYR A 74 -16.31 -15.20 8.27
C TYR A 74 -16.91 -15.48 6.89
N MET A 75 -17.71 -16.53 6.77
CA MET A 75 -18.52 -16.78 5.58
C MET A 75 -19.86 -16.04 5.74
N LEU A 76 -20.07 -15.02 4.91
CA LEU A 76 -21.29 -14.23 4.84
C LEU A 76 -22.22 -14.83 3.79
N CYS A 77 -23.29 -15.44 4.26
CA CYS A 77 -24.35 -16.05 3.47
C CYS A 77 -25.56 -15.12 3.42
N ILE A 78 -25.97 -14.69 2.22
CA ILE A 78 -27.10 -13.78 2.03
C ILE A 78 -28.17 -14.49 1.19
N GLY A 79 -29.36 -14.66 1.77
CA GLY A 79 -30.54 -15.20 1.11
C GLY A 79 -31.65 -14.15 1.00
N ASP A 80 -32.80 -14.54 0.45
CA ASP A 80 -33.93 -13.62 0.24
C ASP A 80 -34.50 -13.07 1.56
N ASN A 81 -34.57 -13.92 2.58
CA ASN A 81 -35.25 -13.62 3.85
C ASN A 81 -34.29 -13.56 5.04
N ASP A 82 -33.02 -13.87 4.85
CA ASP A 82 -32.05 -14.00 5.92
C ASP A 82 -30.61 -13.68 5.48
N VAL A 83 -29.79 -13.31 6.47
CA VAL A 83 -28.36 -13.06 6.36
C VAL A 83 -27.71 -13.81 7.52
N LEU A 84 -26.86 -14.77 7.19
CA LEU A 84 -26.15 -15.59 8.15
C LEU A 84 -24.64 -15.33 8.02
N MET A 85 -24.00 -14.96 9.13
CA MET A 85 -22.54 -14.80 9.19
C MET A 85 -21.94 -15.94 10.01
N CYS A 86 -21.19 -16.83 9.35
CA CYS A 86 -20.56 -17.99 9.97
C CYS A 86 -19.08 -17.71 10.22
N LYS A 87 -18.65 -17.66 11.48
CA LYS A 87 -17.23 -17.67 11.83
C LYS A 87 -16.65 -19.07 11.56
N LEU A 88 -15.76 -19.19 10.59
CA LEU A 88 -15.01 -20.40 10.29
C LEU A 88 -13.85 -20.48 11.31
N ASP A 89 -13.91 -21.43 12.23
CA ASP A 89 -13.03 -21.49 13.40
C ASP A 89 -12.43 -22.88 13.58
N VAL A 90 -11.47 -23.22 12.72
CA VAL A 90 -10.66 -24.44 12.83
C VAL A 90 -9.59 -24.21 13.89
N GLN A 91 -9.83 -24.69 15.11
CA GLN A 91 -8.98 -24.45 16.27
C GLN A 91 -7.84 -25.48 16.40
N THR A 92 -7.10 -25.70 15.33
CA THR A 92 -5.90 -26.54 15.32
C THR A 92 -4.80 -25.88 14.51
N THR A 93 -3.54 -26.17 14.82
CA THR A 93 -2.42 -25.72 14.00
C THR A 93 -2.50 -26.34 12.63
N ALA A 94 -2.44 -25.51 11.58
CA ALA A 94 -2.44 -26.01 10.21
C ALA A 94 -1.21 -26.87 9.96
N PRO A 95 -1.34 -28.04 9.31
CA PRO A 95 -0.21 -28.94 9.04
C PRO A 95 0.98 -28.21 8.38
N ILE A 96 0.71 -27.32 7.43
CA ILE A 96 1.74 -26.55 6.71
C ILE A 96 2.57 -25.62 7.61
N PHE A 97 2.03 -25.20 8.75
CA PHE A 97 2.75 -24.37 9.72
C PHE A 97 3.41 -25.19 10.83
N ARG A 98 2.93 -26.42 11.08
CA ARG A 98 3.44 -27.29 12.14
C ARG A 98 4.93 -27.57 11.96
N ASP A 99 5.29 -28.07 10.77
CA ASP A 99 6.67 -28.45 10.45
C ASP A 99 7.63 -27.27 10.61
N ILE A 100 7.19 -26.07 10.22
CA ILE A 100 7.97 -24.83 10.32
C ILE A 100 8.15 -24.39 11.78
N LEU A 101 7.12 -24.54 12.60
CA LEU A 101 7.16 -24.19 14.03
C LEU A 101 8.05 -25.15 14.83
N GLU A 102 8.10 -26.44 14.45
CA GLU A 102 8.91 -27.47 15.10
C GLU A 102 10.41 -27.37 14.76
N GLN A 103 10.80 -26.64 13.70
CA GLN A 103 12.20 -26.48 13.32
C GLN A 103 13.06 -25.84 14.44
N PRO A 104 14.33 -26.25 14.60
CA PRO A 104 15.25 -25.64 15.56
C PRO A 104 15.41 -24.12 15.36
N LEU A 105 15.58 -23.38 16.47
CA LEU A 105 15.85 -21.94 16.41
C LEU A 105 17.32 -21.66 16.13
N ASN A 106 17.69 -21.58 14.85
CA ASN A 106 19.04 -21.24 14.43
C ASN A 106 19.15 -19.74 14.10
N ASN A 107 19.08 -18.89 15.12
CA ASN A 107 19.04 -17.44 14.92
C ASN A 107 19.90 -16.68 15.95
N SER A 108 20.82 -15.84 15.47
CA SER A 108 21.72 -15.00 16.28
C SER A 108 21.04 -13.80 16.95
N GLU A 109 19.86 -13.38 16.45
CA GLU A 109 19.13 -12.20 16.96
C GLU A 109 18.28 -12.49 18.21
N ILE A 110 18.17 -13.75 18.61
CA ILE A 110 17.48 -14.16 19.83
C ILE A 110 18.48 -14.70 20.86
N ASN A 111 18.29 -14.31 22.11
CA ASN A 111 19.14 -14.83 23.21
C ASN A 111 18.64 -16.20 23.71
N PRO A 112 19.45 -16.94 24.48
CA PRO A 112 19.08 -18.27 24.99
C PRO A 112 17.78 -18.29 25.80
N THR A 113 17.49 -17.24 26.57
CA THR A 113 16.24 -17.12 27.34
C THR A 113 15.03 -16.95 26.42
N GLN A 114 15.15 -16.14 25.36
CA GLN A 114 14.10 -16.02 24.34
C GLN A 114 13.87 -17.34 23.62
N ALA A 115 14.95 -18.00 23.20
CA ALA A 115 14.87 -19.30 22.52
C ALA A 115 14.14 -20.34 23.38
N LYS A 116 14.51 -20.43 24.67
CA LYS A 116 13.83 -21.30 25.65
C LYS A 116 12.35 -20.97 25.78
N ASN A 117 11.99 -19.70 25.99
CA ASN A 117 10.58 -19.27 26.13
C ASN A 117 9.75 -19.56 24.86
N ILE A 118 10.35 -19.36 23.68
CA ILE A 118 9.70 -19.65 22.39
C ILE A 118 9.43 -21.15 22.30
N ARG A 119 10.43 -22.00 22.57
CA ARG A 119 10.28 -23.46 22.53
C ARG A 119 9.24 -23.95 23.54
N GLU A 120 9.33 -23.52 24.80
CA GLU A 120 8.34 -23.87 25.82
C GLU A 120 6.91 -23.49 25.40
N THR A 121 6.73 -22.33 24.76
CA THR A 121 5.42 -21.90 24.28
C THR A 121 4.97 -22.69 23.06
N VAL A 122 5.87 -22.94 22.10
CA VAL A 122 5.55 -23.68 20.87
C VAL A 122 5.20 -25.12 21.20
N ASP A 123 6.09 -25.83 21.90
CA ASP A 123 5.96 -27.25 22.21
C ASP A 123 4.71 -27.53 23.06
N LYS A 124 4.42 -26.65 24.04
CA LYS A 124 3.21 -26.76 24.87
C LYS A 124 1.91 -26.57 24.09
N ASN A 125 1.94 -25.82 22.98
CA ASN A 125 0.75 -25.43 22.24
C ASN A 125 0.75 -25.91 20.79
N ILE A 126 1.63 -26.83 20.39
CA ILE A 126 1.90 -27.12 18.97
C ILE A 126 0.67 -27.55 18.17
N ASP A 127 -0.35 -28.14 18.81
CA ASP A 127 -1.62 -28.50 18.16
C ASP A 127 -2.65 -27.36 18.14
N LYS A 128 -2.39 -26.26 18.85
CA LYS A 128 -3.31 -25.14 19.13
C LYS A 128 -2.67 -23.76 18.87
N LEU A 129 -1.75 -23.65 17.92
CA LEU A 129 -1.17 -22.39 17.44
C LEU A 129 -1.82 -21.98 16.12
N ARG A 130 -2.12 -20.69 15.98
CA ARG A 130 -2.46 -20.08 14.70
C ARG A 130 -1.33 -19.19 14.22
N VAL A 131 -1.08 -19.23 12.92
CA VAL A 131 -0.19 -18.31 12.22
C VAL A 131 -1.05 -17.34 11.42
N MET A 132 -0.93 -16.06 11.73
CA MET A 132 -1.69 -14.98 11.09
C MET A 132 -0.69 -13.95 10.58
N GLN A 133 -0.45 -13.96 9.27
CA GLN A 133 0.65 -13.22 8.65
C GLN A 133 1.99 -13.64 9.27
N CYS A 134 2.61 -12.77 10.05
CA CYS A 134 3.84 -13.05 10.77
C CYS A 134 3.62 -13.35 12.25
N ILE A 135 2.39 -13.34 12.76
CA ILE A 135 2.10 -13.51 14.18
C ILE A 135 1.84 -14.98 14.49
N VAL A 136 2.46 -15.49 15.56
CA VAL A 136 2.18 -16.84 16.09
C VAL A 136 1.54 -16.70 17.47
N LYS A 137 0.34 -17.24 17.64
CA LYS A 137 -0.41 -17.15 18.90
C LYS A 137 -1.17 -18.44 19.18
N PRO A 138 -1.31 -18.84 20.46
CA PRO A 138 -2.29 -19.84 20.83
C PRO A 138 -3.72 -19.40 20.46
N PHE A 139 -4.59 -20.35 20.13
CA PHE A 139 -6.03 -20.10 20.14
C PHE A 139 -6.46 -19.73 21.57
N ALA A 140 -7.47 -18.86 21.70
CA ALA A 140 -7.99 -18.48 23.02
C ALA A 140 -8.61 -19.71 23.72
N SER A 141 -8.42 -19.84 25.04
CA SER A 141 -9.09 -20.89 25.81
C SER A 141 -10.61 -20.68 25.77
N SER A 142 -11.34 -21.78 25.60
CA SER A 142 -12.81 -21.85 25.52
C SER A 142 -13.55 -21.17 26.69
N SER A 143 -12.87 -20.93 27.82
CA SER A 143 -13.38 -20.25 29.02
C SER A 143 -13.63 -18.74 28.88
N SER A 144 -13.24 -18.11 27.76
CA SER A 144 -13.47 -16.67 27.51
C SER A 144 -14.40 -16.37 26.33
N ASN A 145 -14.92 -17.42 25.66
CA ASN A 145 -15.91 -17.29 24.60
C ASN A 145 -17.28 -16.91 25.21
N THR A 146 -17.43 -15.65 25.62
CA THR A 146 -18.73 -15.03 25.38
C THR A 146 -18.85 -14.97 23.86
N GLU A 147 -19.57 -15.93 23.27
CA GLU A 147 -19.95 -15.85 21.86
C GLU A 147 -20.62 -14.49 21.67
N SER A 148 -19.87 -13.54 21.12
CA SER A 148 -20.44 -12.25 20.78
C SER A 148 -21.58 -12.53 19.82
N LYS A 149 -22.81 -12.24 20.24
CA LYS A 149 -24.01 -12.44 19.41
C LYS A 149 -24.03 -11.53 18.18
N THR A 150 -23.08 -10.61 18.07
CA THR A 150 -23.01 -9.63 16.97
C THR A 150 -21.55 -9.41 16.53
N ASN A 151 -21.40 -9.01 15.27
CA ASN A 151 -20.17 -8.56 14.64
C ASN A 151 -20.44 -7.19 14.01
N GLU A 152 -19.50 -6.26 14.11
CA GLU A 152 -19.66 -4.89 13.65
C GLU A 152 -19.96 -4.78 12.16
N TYR A 153 -19.44 -5.68 11.31
CA TYR A 153 -19.76 -5.71 9.89
C TYR A 153 -21.17 -6.23 9.64
N LEU A 154 -21.65 -7.19 10.43
CA LEU A 154 -23.04 -7.67 10.35
C LEU A 154 -24.03 -6.54 10.73
N GLU A 155 -23.67 -5.71 11.70
CA GLU A 155 -24.47 -4.55 12.08
C GLU A 155 -24.39 -3.42 11.05
N LEU A 156 -23.22 -3.19 10.48
CA LEU A 156 -23.00 -2.22 9.41
C LEU A 156 -23.88 -2.51 8.20
N ILE A 157 -24.04 -3.78 7.82
CA ILE A 157 -24.85 -4.18 6.66
C ILE A 157 -26.34 -4.40 6.99
N ARG A 158 -26.74 -4.27 8.26
CA ARG A 158 -28.14 -4.50 8.68
C ARG A 158 -29.08 -3.50 8.01
N GLY A 159 -30.16 -4.03 7.42
CA GLY A 159 -31.18 -3.25 6.72
C GLY A 159 -30.79 -2.80 5.31
N LEU A 160 -29.61 -3.19 4.81
CA LEU A 160 -29.22 -2.91 3.43
C LEU A 160 -29.88 -3.88 2.44
N ASN A 161 -30.15 -3.39 1.24
CA ASN A 161 -30.53 -4.24 0.11
C ASN A 161 -29.28 -4.90 -0.49
N LEU A 162 -29.05 -6.16 -0.14
CA LEU A 162 -27.86 -6.94 -0.50
C LEU A 162 -28.21 -8.05 -1.51
N PRO A 163 -27.28 -8.41 -2.41
CA PRO A 163 -27.47 -9.54 -3.33
C PRO A 163 -27.51 -10.87 -2.59
N ASN A 164 -28.15 -11.87 -3.18
CA ASN A 164 -27.98 -13.25 -2.72
C ASN A 164 -26.58 -13.76 -3.08
N GLY A 165 -26.05 -14.64 -2.25
CA GLY A 165 -24.77 -15.31 -2.49
C GLY A 165 -23.98 -15.56 -1.23
N VAL A 166 -22.76 -16.05 -1.43
CA VAL A 166 -21.78 -16.35 -0.39
C VAL A 166 -20.54 -15.51 -0.63
N PHE A 167 -19.98 -14.95 0.46
CA PHE A 167 -18.78 -14.12 0.44
C PHE A 167 -17.90 -14.48 1.63
N ILE A 168 -16.58 -14.38 1.49
CA ILE A 168 -15.65 -14.55 2.61
C ILE A 168 -15.19 -13.18 3.10
N LEU A 169 -15.32 -12.92 4.40
CA LEU A 169 -14.76 -11.75 5.07
C LEU A 169 -13.56 -12.20 5.91
N ASN A 170 -12.36 -11.81 5.51
CA ASN A 170 -11.15 -11.93 6.30
C ASN A 170 -10.99 -10.66 7.15
N LEU A 171 -11.49 -10.72 8.37
CA LEU A 171 -11.50 -9.63 9.34
C LEU A 171 -10.30 -9.69 10.30
N THR A 172 -9.15 -10.13 9.81
CA THR A 172 -7.92 -10.33 10.59
C THR A 172 -6.75 -9.52 10.04
N ASP A 173 -5.67 -9.38 10.81
CA ASP A 173 -4.42 -8.74 10.36
C ASP A 173 -3.60 -9.69 9.46
N ALA A 174 -4.21 -10.22 8.40
CA ALA A 174 -3.57 -11.07 7.40
C ALA A 174 -4.18 -10.83 6.02
N VAL A 175 -3.41 -11.12 4.98
CA VAL A 175 -3.85 -11.10 3.57
C VAL A 175 -3.56 -12.48 3.01
N ILE A 176 -4.57 -13.18 2.48
CA ILE A 176 -4.53 -14.64 2.44
C ILE A 176 -4.48 -15.25 1.06
N LEU A 177 -4.80 -14.58 -0.04
CA LEU A 177 -4.79 -15.17 -1.36
C LEU A 177 -3.87 -14.40 -2.32
N ARG A 178 -2.79 -15.04 -2.74
CA ARG A 178 -1.85 -14.46 -3.71
C ARG A 178 -2.33 -14.61 -5.14
N ASN A 179 -1.93 -13.69 -6.01
CA ASN A 179 -2.26 -13.73 -7.44
C ASN A 179 -1.29 -14.58 -8.29
N ASP A 180 -0.28 -15.20 -7.66
CA ASP A 180 0.76 -15.99 -8.34
C ASP A 180 0.77 -17.47 -7.96
N GLY A 181 -0.29 -17.97 -7.31
CA GLY A 181 -0.43 -19.39 -6.97
C GLY A 181 0.48 -19.88 -5.84
N LYS A 182 1.03 -18.96 -5.03
CA LYS A 182 1.94 -19.26 -3.92
C LYS A 182 1.30 -19.10 -2.54
N MET A 183 1.94 -19.69 -1.53
CA MET A 183 1.55 -19.54 -0.13
C MET A 183 1.55 -18.08 0.33
N PRO A 184 0.55 -17.62 1.11
CA PRO A 184 0.37 -16.20 1.42
C PRO A 184 1.41 -15.63 2.37
N PHE A 185 1.92 -16.41 3.31
CA PHE A 185 2.83 -15.88 4.35
C PHE A 185 4.27 -16.24 3.99
N THR A 186 4.83 -15.55 2.99
CA THR A 186 6.15 -15.91 2.45
C THR A 186 7.30 -15.80 3.45
N MET A 187 7.15 -15.04 4.53
CA MET A 187 8.10 -15.00 5.65
C MET A 187 8.05 -16.24 6.55
N VAL A 188 6.96 -17.01 6.44
CA VAL A 188 6.73 -18.25 7.17
C VAL A 188 7.13 -19.42 6.28
N THR A 189 6.50 -19.52 5.10
CA THR A 189 6.58 -20.69 4.22
C THR A 189 7.57 -20.55 3.07
N GLY A 190 8.25 -19.41 2.94
CA GLY A 190 9.00 -19.08 1.73
C GLY A 190 8.07 -18.85 0.51
N LYS A 191 8.65 -18.83 -0.69
CA LYS A 191 7.93 -18.69 -1.97
C LYS A 191 7.42 -20.04 -2.49
N THR A 192 6.80 -20.82 -1.62
CA THR A 192 6.30 -22.18 -1.92
C THR A 192 4.98 -22.13 -2.67
N ASP A 193 4.78 -23.04 -3.62
CA ASP A 193 3.56 -23.15 -4.42
C ASP A 193 2.40 -23.74 -3.61
N LEU A 194 1.16 -23.42 -3.98
CA LEU A 194 -0.05 -23.91 -3.31
C LEU A 194 -0.36 -25.41 -3.58
N GLY A 195 0.34 -26.03 -4.54
CA GLY A 195 0.10 -27.42 -4.91
C GLY A 195 -1.36 -27.66 -5.34
N GLU A 196 -1.99 -28.68 -4.76
CA GLU A 196 -3.39 -29.04 -5.05
C GLU A 196 -4.40 -27.95 -4.65
N TYR A 197 -3.99 -26.99 -3.81
CA TYR A 197 -4.84 -25.88 -3.36
C TYR A 197 -4.76 -24.65 -4.28
N ASN A 198 -4.03 -24.74 -5.40
CA ASN A 198 -3.98 -23.70 -6.43
C ASN A 198 -5.23 -23.75 -7.32
N PHE A 199 -6.35 -23.24 -6.82
CA PHE A 199 -7.62 -23.31 -7.54
C PHE A 199 -7.84 -22.16 -8.52
N ASP A 200 -8.54 -22.44 -9.62
CA ASP A 200 -8.89 -21.45 -10.64
C ASP A 200 -10.05 -20.54 -10.22
N LYS A 201 -10.90 -21.00 -9.31
CA LYS A 201 -12.11 -20.30 -8.87
C LYS A 201 -12.23 -20.28 -7.36
N HIS A 202 -12.58 -19.12 -6.84
CA HIS A 202 -12.80 -18.86 -5.43
C HIS A 202 -14.07 -18.03 -5.20
N ILE A 203 -14.76 -18.29 -4.09
CA ILE A 203 -15.70 -17.34 -3.51
C ILE A 203 -14.94 -16.04 -3.24
N PRO A 204 -15.51 -14.86 -3.53
CA PRO A 204 -14.85 -13.59 -3.28
C PRO A 204 -14.35 -13.45 -1.83
N ILE A 205 -13.06 -13.15 -1.68
CA ILE A 205 -12.42 -12.89 -0.38
C ILE A 205 -12.25 -11.38 -0.20
N LEU A 206 -12.97 -10.81 0.77
CA LEU A 206 -12.92 -9.41 1.14
C LEU A 206 -12.14 -9.25 2.46
N SER A 207 -11.12 -8.39 2.46
CA SER A 207 -10.17 -8.26 3.57
C SER A 207 -10.05 -6.83 4.07
N ILE A 208 -9.88 -6.67 5.38
CA ILE A 208 -9.72 -5.34 6.02
C ILE A 208 -8.34 -4.69 5.73
N SER A 209 -7.43 -5.45 5.14
CA SER A 209 -6.18 -4.99 4.55
C SER A 209 -5.99 -5.68 3.20
N GLY A 210 -5.45 -4.96 2.22
CA GLY A 210 -4.93 -5.53 0.98
C GLY A 210 -3.42 -5.62 0.98
N GLN A 211 -2.88 -6.24 -0.07
CA GLN A 211 -1.45 -6.26 -0.37
C GLN A 211 -1.22 -6.36 -1.89
N ARG A 212 -0.18 -5.69 -2.40
CA ARG A 212 0.25 -5.86 -3.80
C ARG A 212 0.57 -7.33 -4.06
N LYS A 213 0.15 -7.85 -5.22
CA LYS A 213 0.24 -9.27 -5.61
C LYS A 213 -0.69 -10.23 -4.83
N TYR A 214 -1.71 -9.68 -4.18
CA TYR A 214 -2.78 -10.46 -3.56
C TYR A 214 -4.10 -10.10 -4.22
N LEU A 215 -5.00 -11.07 -4.19
CA LEU A 215 -6.34 -10.99 -4.74
C LEU A 215 -7.34 -10.46 -3.72
N ASP A 216 -7.13 -10.67 -2.42
CA ASP A 216 -7.96 -10.13 -1.33
C ASP A 216 -8.50 -8.72 -1.64
N ILE A 217 -9.82 -8.59 -1.71
CA ILE A 217 -10.51 -7.35 -2.09
C ILE A 217 -10.54 -6.43 -0.86
N PRO A 218 -9.83 -5.27 -0.87
CA PRO A 218 -9.81 -4.40 0.29
C PRO A 218 -11.17 -3.76 0.58
N ILE A 219 -11.65 -3.91 1.81
CA ILE A 219 -12.90 -3.32 2.33
C ILE A 219 -12.63 -2.38 3.51
N PRO A 220 -13.60 -1.51 3.87
CA PRO A 220 -13.49 -0.65 5.04
C PRO A 220 -12.99 -1.42 6.26
N ASN A 221 -11.90 -0.94 6.86
CA ASN A 221 -11.25 -1.64 7.96
C ASN A 221 -12.01 -1.44 9.28
N TYR A 222 -11.58 -2.17 10.30
CA TYR A 222 -12.23 -2.17 11.61
C TYR A 222 -12.33 -0.78 12.24
N ASP A 223 -11.27 0.04 12.19
CA ASP A 223 -11.28 1.38 12.80
C ASP A 223 -12.32 2.28 12.10
N ASP A 224 -12.39 2.23 10.77
CA ASP A 224 -13.33 3.02 9.98
C ASP A 224 -14.79 2.58 10.19
N VAL A 225 -15.04 1.28 10.28
CA VAL A 225 -16.37 0.71 10.59
C VAL A 225 -16.83 1.13 11.98
N MET A 226 -15.96 0.97 12.99
CA MET A 226 -16.27 1.35 14.37
C MET A 226 -16.49 2.86 14.50
N PHE A 227 -15.71 3.66 13.77
CA PHE A 227 -15.88 5.11 13.70
C PHE A 227 -17.29 5.49 13.24
N VAL A 228 -17.79 4.91 12.13
CA VAL A 228 -19.10 5.28 11.58
C VAL A 228 -20.29 4.67 12.31
N LEU A 229 -20.10 3.54 12.99
CA LEU A 229 -21.10 2.96 13.89
C LEU A 229 -21.18 3.70 15.23
N LYS A 230 -20.25 4.65 15.48
CA LYS A 230 -20.16 5.43 16.72
C LYS A 230 -20.02 4.55 17.96
N TYR A 231 -19.32 3.43 17.81
CA TYR A 231 -19.15 2.48 18.89
C TYR A 231 -18.36 3.11 20.05
N PRO A 232 -18.99 3.31 21.23
CA PRO A 232 -18.32 3.96 22.35
C PRO A 232 -17.17 3.14 22.93
N GLN A 233 -17.36 1.82 22.96
CA GLN A 233 -16.71 1.01 23.96
C GLN A 233 -15.26 0.65 23.64
N LYS A 234 -14.80 0.62 22.39
CA LYS A 234 -13.37 0.31 22.14
C LYS A 234 -12.46 1.53 22.21
N TYR A 235 -13.01 2.74 22.09
CA TYR A 235 -12.31 3.99 22.40
C TYR A 235 -12.41 4.37 23.89
N ALA A 236 -13.43 3.87 24.60
CA ALA A 236 -13.64 4.14 26.02
C ALA A 236 -13.19 3.00 26.97
N ALA A 237 -13.06 1.76 26.49
CA ALA A 237 -12.77 0.57 27.30
C ALA A 237 -11.62 -0.26 26.72
N ILE A 238 -10.43 0.33 26.72
CA ILE A 238 -9.22 -0.39 27.10
C ILE A 238 -8.52 0.52 28.11
N ASN A 239 -8.39 0.03 29.35
CA ASN A 239 -7.62 0.65 30.43
C ASN A 239 -6.18 0.90 29.97
N ASN A 240 -5.96 2.01 29.27
CA ASN A 240 -4.65 2.45 28.79
C ASN A 240 -4.65 3.97 28.45
N GLY A 241 -5.10 4.81 29.39
CA GLY A 241 -4.80 6.25 29.36
C GLY A 241 -5.64 7.16 28.43
N TYR A 242 -6.72 6.68 27.80
CA TYR A 242 -7.75 7.57 27.25
C TYR A 242 -8.75 7.92 28.34
N VAL A 243 -8.55 9.06 29.01
CA VAL A 243 -9.53 9.61 29.96
C VAL A 243 -10.84 9.87 29.21
N GLY A 244 -11.85 9.04 29.44
CA GLY A 244 -13.27 9.37 29.35
C GLY A 244 -13.74 10.24 28.18
N SER A 245 -13.29 10.01 26.95
CA SER A 245 -13.86 10.74 25.81
C SER A 245 -15.26 10.19 25.54
N LYS A 246 -16.28 10.91 26.02
CA LYS A 246 -17.65 10.82 25.51
C LYS A 246 -17.58 10.66 24.00
N VAL A 247 -18.27 9.68 23.42
CA VAL A 247 -18.35 9.50 21.96
C VAL A 247 -18.65 10.84 21.31
N VAL A 248 -17.63 11.40 20.67
CA VAL A 248 -17.73 12.74 20.13
C VAL A 248 -18.63 12.67 18.91
N LYS A 249 -19.79 13.33 18.99
CA LYS A 249 -20.84 13.30 17.95
C LYS A 249 -20.48 14.07 16.68
N SER A 250 -19.38 14.85 16.70
CA SER A 250 -18.92 15.68 15.60
C SER A 250 -17.69 15.08 14.92
N ASN A 251 -17.61 15.28 13.60
CA ASN A 251 -16.50 14.88 12.75
C ASN A 251 -15.94 16.15 12.08
N PRO A 252 -14.71 16.59 12.41
CA PRO A 252 -13.73 15.96 13.30
C PRO A 252 -14.08 16.16 14.79
N ASP A 253 -13.31 15.48 15.65
CA ASP A 253 -13.39 15.67 17.10
C ASP A 253 -13.02 17.14 17.47
N PRO A 254 -13.84 17.88 18.24
CA PRO A 254 -13.59 19.27 18.62
C PRO A 254 -12.34 19.45 19.49
N SER A 255 -11.83 18.37 20.11
CA SER A 255 -10.56 18.42 20.84
C SER A 255 -9.34 18.50 19.90
N TYR A 256 -9.52 18.27 18.60
CA TYR A 256 -8.41 18.30 17.65
C TYR A 256 -8.06 19.72 17.25
N THR A 257 -6.76 20.03 17.23
CA THR A 257 -6.23 21.24 16.59
C THR A 257 -6.21 21.02 15.07
N THR A 258 -7.31 21.36 14.40
CA THR A 258 -7.48 21.04 12.97
C THR A 258 -7.02 22.12 12.02
N ASN A 259 -7.09 23.38 12.44
CA ASN A 259 -6.55 24.49 11.66
C ASN A 259 -5.02 24.41 11.63
N TRP A 260 -4.44 24.53 10.44
CA TRP A 260 -2.99 24.40 10.23
C TRP A 260 -2.19 25.44 11.00
N ASP A 261 -2.67 26.69 11.03
CA ASP A 261 -1.94 27.82 11.61
C ASP A 261 -1.90 27.75 13.15
N ASP A 262 -2.81 26.98 13.76
CA ASP A 262 -2.86 26.75 15.21
C ASP A 262 -1.92 25.62 15.67
N LYS A 263 -1.34 24.85 14.74
CA LYS A 263 -0.42 23.74 15.04
C LYS A 263 0.97 24.26 15.40
N LYS A 264 1.22 24.40 16.70
CA LYS A 264 2.47 24.96 17.26
C LYS A 264 3.70 24.07 17.11
N ILE A 265 3.53 22.77 16.83
CA ILE A 265 4.64 21.82 16.78
C ILE A 265 4.98 21.47 15.33
N ALA A 266 5.97 22.18 14.77
CA ALA A 266 6.51 21.92 13.43
C ALA A 266 7.48 20.72 13.40
N LYS A 267 7.05 19.56 13.92
CA LYS A 267 7.79 18.30 13.89
C LYS A 267 6.90 17.18 13.37
N ALA A 268 7.52 16.13 12.85
CA ALA A 268 6.81 14.90 12.53
C ALA A 268 6.67 14.03 13.78
N VAL A 269 5.46 13.53 14.05
CA VAL A 269 5.19 12.66 15.21
C VAL A 269 4.85 11.25 14.79
N PHE A 270 5.31 10.29 15.60
CA PHE A 270 4.79 8.93 15.63
C PHE A 270 4.63 8.47 17.08
N ARG A 271 3.46 7.90 17.39
CA ARG A 271 3.19 7.13 18.62
C ARG A 271 2.42 5.87 18.28
N GLY A 272 2.94 4.73 18.70
CA GLY A 272 2.27 3.45 18.57
C GLY A 272 3.14 2.28 19.01
N GLY A 273 2.54 1.09 19.13
CA GLY A 273 3.29 -0.11 19.48
C GLY A 273 4.23 -0.57 18.35
N PRO A 274 5.23 -1.40 18.67
CA PRO A 274 6.20 -2.00 17.73
C PRO A 274 5.60 -3.12 16.85
N THR A 275 4.33 -3.01 16.47
CA THR A 275 3.68 -3.94 15.54
C THR A 275 4.37 -3.89 14.18
N GLY A 276 4.33 -4.97 13.43
CA GLY A 276 5.18 -5.15 12.26
C GLY A 276 5.70 -6.57 12.21
N CYS A 277 5.84 -7.07 10.99
CA CYS A 277 6.66 -8.25 10.77
C CYS A 277 8.12 -7.89 11.06
N GLY A 278 8.83 -8.81 11.67
CA GLY A 278 10.17 -8.59 12.19
C GLY A 278 10.24 -8.02 13.60
N TYR A 279 11.41 -8.23 14.22
CA TYR A 279 11.72 -7.84 15.59
C TYR A 279 13.01 -7.02 15.73
N THR A 280 13.69 -6.70 14.63
CA THR A 280 14.86 -5.82 14.62
C THR A 280 14.53 -4.48 13.94
N ASP A 281 15.38 -3.47 14.06
CA ASP A 281 15.24 -2.20 13.31
C ASP A 281 15.61 -2.32 11.82
N GLU A 282 16.24 -3.41 11.41
CA GLU A 282 16.43 -3.69 9.99
C GLU A 282 15.11 -4.13 9.33
N THR A 283 14.35 -4.98 10.03
CA THR A 283 13.20 -5.70 9.46
C THR A 283 11.86 -5.10 9.89
N ASN A 284 11.83 -4.31 10.96
CA ASN A 284 10.64 -3.64 11.47
C ASN A 284 10.80 -2.11 11.44
N MET A 285 10.08 -1.49 10.49
CA MET A 285 10.09 -0.05 10.24
C MET A 285 9.71 0.81 11.46
N ARG A 286 8.88 0.32 12.39
CA ARG A 286 8.51 1.10 13.59
C ARG A 286 9.63 1.15 14.61
N ILE A 287 10.40 0.07 14.73
CA ILE A 287 11.61 0.03 15.56
C ILE A 287 12.66 0.96 14.97
N ARG A 288 12.89 0.87 13.65
CA ARG A 288 13.79 1.78 12.92
C ARG A 288 13.43 3.24 13.15
N LEU A 289 12.15 3.58 12.96
CA LEU A 289 11.64 4.93 13.12
C LEU A 289 11.86 5.48 14.55
N ALA A 290 11.66 4.65 15.57
CA ALA A 290 11.87 5.06 16.96
C ALA A 290 13.34 5.21 17.36
N LYS A 291 14.27 4.52 16.67
CA LYS A 291 15.71 4.68 16.85
C LYS A 291 16.25 5.94 16.17
N MET A 292 15.57 6.48 15.15
CA MET A 292 16.00 7.70 14.46
C MET A 292 16.05 8.91 15.41
N LYS A 293 17.19 9.62 15.42
CA LYS A 293 17.38 10.85 16.22
C LYS A 293 17.43 12.07 15.31
N SER A 294 16.51 13.01 15.52
CA SER A 294 16.48 14.27 14.80
C SER A 294 15.67 15.30 15.57
N ARG A 295 16.07 16.58 15.52
CA ARG A 295 15.29 17.69 16.10
C ARG A 295 13.92 17.87 15.43
N HIS A 296 13.77 17.37 14.20
CA HIS A 296 12.57 17.47 13.38
C HIS A 296 11.58 16.31 13.59
N LEU A 297 11.97 15.30 14.39
CA LEU A 297 11.24 14.05 14.55
C LEU A 297 10.95 13.79 16.03
N ASP A 298 9.70 13.46 16.32
CA ASP A 298 9.26 12.96 17.61
C ASP A 298 8.57 11.60 17.42
N ALA A 299 9.38 10.56 17.19
CA ALA A 299 8.90 9.19 17.01
C ALA A 299 9.25 8.34 18.23
N LYS A 300 8.23 7.76 18.87
CA LYS A 300 8.41 6.87 20.01
C LYS A 300 7.46 5.69 19.95
N LEU A 301 7.93 4.55 20.46
CA LEU A 301 7.10 3.38 20.66
C LEU A 301 6.37 3.50 21.99
N THR A 302 5.07 3.17 22.00
CA THR A 302 4.27 3.15 23.22
C THR A 302 4.34 1.77 23.88
N VAL A 303 4.52 1.77 25.19
CA VAL A 303 4.47 0.58 26.03
C VAL A 303 3.01 0.32 26.44
N LYS A 304 2.62 -0.94 26.71
CA LYS A 304 1.35 -1.21 27.41
C LYS A 304 1.53 -0.81 28.88
N ASP A 305 0.59 -0.05 29.45
CA ASP A 305 0.59 0.38 30.84
C ASP A 305 1.05 -0.74 31.80
N GLY A 306 2.07 -0.43 32.61
CA GLY A 306 2.68 -1.35 33.56
C GLY A 306 3.93 -2.10 33.08
N ASN A 307 4.28 -2.06 31.79
CA ASN A 307 5.50 -2.73 31.31
C ASN A 307 6.74 -1.81 31.33
N GLU A 308 7.91 -2.39 31.62
CA GLU A 308 9.21 -1.69 31.62
C GLU A 308 9.88 -1.58 30.23
N SER A 309 9.38 -2.34 29.25
CA SER A 309 9.86 -2.37 27.87
C SER A 309 8.71 -2.50 26.87
N VAL A 310 8.94 -2.03 25.65
CA VAL A 310 8.06 -2.27 24.49
C VAL A 310 8.16 -3.71 23.99
N ASP A 311 9.19 -4.44 24.42
CA ASP A 311 9.40 -5.84 24.07
C ASP A 311 8.32 -6.73 24.65
N THR A 312 7.84 -7.65 23.82
CA THR A 312 6.78 -8.58 24.19
C THR A 312 7.26 -10.00 23.93
N LYS A 313 6.86 -10.93 24.79
CA LYS A 313 7.04 -12.38 24.57
C LYS A 313 6.18 -12.94 23.40
N ALA A 314 5.47 -12.09 22.67
CA ALA A 314 4.68 -12.52 21.53
C ALA A 314 5.61 -13.08 20.44
N ILE A 315 5.31 -14.30 20.02
CA ILE A 315 6.07 -15.03 19.02
C ILE A 315 5.66 -14.53 17.63
N LYS A 316 6.64 -14.37 16.75
CA LYS A 316 6.42 -13.92 15.38
C LYS A 316 7.51 -14.43 14.44
N PHE A 317 7.21 -14.42 13.16
CA PHE A 317 8.19 -14.61 12.08
C PHE A 317 8.78 -13.28 11.65
N ASP A 318 10.10 -13.23 11.64
CA ASP A 318 10.87 -12.16 11.01
C ASP A 318 11.17 -12.51 9.55
N PRO A 319 10.98 -11.58 8.59
CA PRO A 319 11.25 -11.83 7.18
C PRO A 319 12.68 -12.28 6.84
N LYS A 320 13.66 -11.98 7.70
CA LYS A 320 15.07 -12.32 7.52
C LYS A 320 15.53 -13.41 8.51
N TYR A 321 15.09 -13.31 9.76
CA TYR A 321 15.62 -14.12 10.86
C TYR A 321 14.71 -15.27 11.30
N GLY A 322 13.53 -15.42 10.69
CA GLY A 322 12.59 -16.49 11.01
C GLY A 322 11.93 -16.34 12.38
N LEU A 323 11.55 -17.46 12.99
CA LEU A 323 10.77 -17.48 14.23
C LEU A 323 11.54 -16.84 15.40
N GLY A 324 10.90 -15.92 16.11
CA GLY A 324 11.51 -15.19 17.21
C GLY A 324 10.49 -14.42 18.05
N SER A 325 11.01 -13.51 18.87
CA SER A 325 10.22 -12.58 19.69
C SER A 325 10.90 -11.22 19.71
N MET A 326 10.20 -10.16 20.14
CA MET A 326 10.77 -8.82 20.06
C MET A 326 11.95 -8.60 21.02
N ASN A 327 12.99 -7.96 20.49
CA ASN A 327 14.15 -7.50 21.23
C ASN A 327 14.61 -6.14 20.67
N THR A 328 13.84 -5.11 20.99
CA THR A 328 14.03 -3.76 20.46
C THR A 328 15.20 -3.02 21.13
N HIS A 329 15.58 -3.45 22.34
CA HIS A 329 16.50 -2.73 23.24
C HIS A 329 16.06 -1.29 23.55
N ILE A 330 14.76 -1.00 23.40
CA ILE A 330 14.17 0.32 23.68
C ILE A 330 13.46 0.25 25.03
N GLY A 331 14.01 0.93 26.04
CA GLY A 331 13.38 1.04 27.36
C GLY A 331 12.06 1.83 27.34
N ALA A 332 11.28 1.75 28.42
CA ALA A 332 10.03 2.48 28.60
C ALA A 332 10.21 4.01 28.62
N SER A 333 10.29 4.65 27.45
CA SER A 333 10.44 6.12 27.35
C SER A 333 9.45 6.79 26.39
N GLY A 334 8.51 6.01 25.86
CA GLY A 334 7.44 6.51 25.00
C GLY A 334 6.25 7.01 25.80
N ASN A 335 6.22 8.30 26.14
CA ASN A 335 5.01 8.94 26.63
C ASN A 335 3.88 8.70 25.62
N PHE A 336 2.82 8.08 26.08
CA PHE A 336 1.57 7.95 25.34
C PHE A 336 1.09 9.35 24.90
N LEU A 337 0.60 9.47 23.66
CA LEU A 337 -0.08 10.68 23.18
C LEU A 337 -1.44 10.28 22.63
N THR A 338 -2.48 10.98 23.07
CA THR A 338 -3.81 10.86 22.49
C THR A 338 -3.80 11.35 21.03
N MET A 339 -4.85 11.03 20.24
CA MET A 339 -5.01 11.68 18.93
C MET A 339 -5.13 13.20 19.02
N ALA A 340 -5.76 13.72 20.06
CA ALA A 340 -5.83 15.17 20.29
C ALA A 340 -4.42 15.76 20.51
N ASP A 341 -3.57 15.11 21.29
CA ASP A 341 -2.17 15.55 21.47
C ASP A 341 -1.37 15.51 20.17
N GLN A 342 -1.54 14.44 19.38
CA GLN A 342 -0.88 14.27 18.09
C GLN A 342 -1.38 15.29 17.05
N SER A 343 -2.65 15.73 17.14
CA SER A 343 -3.21 16.75 16.25
C SER A 343 -2.52 18.12 16.34
N ARG A 344 -1.77 18.40 17.41
CA ARG A 344 -1.00 19.64 17.59
C ARG A 344 0.29 19.68 16.75
N TYR A 345 0.70 18.54 16.19
CA TYR A 345 1.86 18.43 15.31
C TYR A 345 1.46 18.72 13.87
N LYS A 346 2.31 19.42 13.12
CA LYS A 346 2.08 19.68 11.68
C LYS A 346 2.10 18.40 10.86
N TYR A 347 2.93 17.42 11.21
CA TYR A 347 3.10 16.20 10.42
C TYR A 347 2.88 14.93 11.27
N ILE A 348 2.10 13.98 10.77
CA ILE A 348 1.90 12.66 11.38
C ILE A 348 2.48 11.60 10.44
N ILE A 349 3.36 10.75 10.96
CA ILE A 349 3.95 9.65 10.18
C ILE A 349 2.99 8.46 10.20
N HIS A 350 2.55 8.07 9.02
CA HIS A 350 1.72 6.90 8.82
C HIS A 350 2.59 5.74 8.33
N VAL A 351 2.74 4.73 9.18
CA VAL A 351 3.65 3.60 8.97
C VAL A 351 2.96 2.31 9.40
N ASP A 352 3.12 1.27 8.60
CA ASP A 352 2.39 0.02 8.74
C ASP A 352 2.74 -0.77 10.00
N GLY A 353 1.83 -1.67 10.36
CA GLY A 353 2.02 -2.64 11.43
C GLY A 353 2.21 -4.02 10.85
N ASN A 354 1.52 -5.01 11.43
CA ASN A 354 1.54 -6.38 10.88
C ASN A 354 0.98 -6.42 9.45
N VAL A 355 0.01 -5.54 9.17
CA VAL A 355 -0.55 -5.20 7.86
C VAL A 355 -0.69 -3.67 7.75
N ASN A 356 -1.45 -3.16 6.76
CA ASN A 356 -1.76 -1.72 6.64
C ASN A 356 -2.28 -1.15 7.98
N ALA A 357 -1.84 0.05 8.35
CA ALA A 357 -2.33 0.68 9.57
C ALA A 357 -3.75 1.27 9.39
N TYR A 358 -4.71 0.76 10.15
CA TYR A 358 -6.14 1.11 10.02
C TYR A 358 -6.49 2.57 10.36
N ARG A 359 -5.69 3.24 11.18
CA ARG A 359 -5.90 4.64 11.60
C ARG A 359 -5.70 5.71 10.51
N LEU A 360 -5.50 5.35 9.23
CA LEU A 360 -5.16 6.30 8.16
C LEU A 360 -6.16 7.47 8.09
N LEU A 361 -7.45 7.16 7.93
CA LEU A 361 -8.49 8.19 7.78
C LEU A 361 -8.70 8.97 9.07
N ALA A 362 -8.69 8.30 10.22
CA ALA A 362 -8.75 8.94 11.52
C ALA A 362 -7.59 9.94 11.73
N THR A 363 -6.37 9.60 11.31
CA THR A 363 -5.23 10.52 11.39
C THR A 363 -5.37 11.72 10.45
N MET A 364 -5.98 11.56 9.27
CA MET A 364 -6.26 12.70 8.37
C MET A 364 -7.27 13.68 8.95
N LEU A 365 -8.22 13.22 9.77
CA LEU A 365 -9.19 14.09 10.45
C LEU A 365 -8.56 15.04 11.47
N THR A 366 -7.30 14.84 11.85
CA THR A 366 -6.56 15.78 12.73
C THR A 366 -6.21 17.09 12.03
N GLY A 367 -6.32 17.16 10.69
CA GLY A 367 -5.85 18.29 9.89
C GLY A 367 -4.32 18.40 9.81
N SER A 368 -3.57 17.47 10.40
CA SER A 368 -2.12 17.36 10.22
C SER A 368 -1.82 16.72 8.87
N LEU A 369 -0.68 17.08 8.27
CA LEU A 369 -0.24 16.45 7.04
C LEU A 369 0.22 15.01 7.33
N ILE A 370 -0.29 14.07 6.55
CA ILE A 370 0.14 12.68 6.61
C ILE A 370 1.42 12.50 5.79
N LEU A 371 2.49 12.08 6.46
CA LEU A 371 3.71 11.57 5.83
C LEU A 371 3.58 10.04 5.75
N ARG A 372 3.19 9.54 4.59
CA ARG A 372 2.82 8.12 4.43
C ARG A 372 4.01 7.32 3.93
N VAL A 373 4.46 6.38 4.73
CA VAL A 373 5.51 5.42 4.34
C VAL A 373 4.95 4.49 3.26
N THR A 374 5.67 4.40 2.15
CA THR A 374 5.31 3.53 1.02
C THR A 374 5.35 2.07 1.46
N SER A 375 4.32 1.30 1.12
CA SER A 375 4.18 -0.07 1.56
C SER A 375 3.66 -1.01 0.46
N GLN A 376 3.90 -2.30 0.68
CA GLN A 376 3.22 -3.37 -0.06
C GLN A 376 1.77 -3.54 0.36
N TYR A 377 1.41 -3.23 1.61
CA TYR A 377 0.03 -3.30 2.07
C TYR A 377 -0.76 -2.12 1.53
N THR A 378 -2.05 -2.38 1.27
CA THR A 378 -2.95 -1.37 0.72
C THR A 378 -4.18 -1.20 1.61
N SER A 379 -4.65 0.04 1.68
CA SER A 379 -5.92 0.39 2.29
C SER A 379 -7.05 0.32 1.26
N TRP A 380 -8.28 0.13 1.72
CA TRP A 380 -9.48 0.19 0.88
C TRP A 380 -9.72 1.53 0.21
N VAL A 381 -8.97 2.57 0.58
CA VAL A 381 -9.05 3.91 0.00
C VAL A 381 -7.94 4.25 -0.98
N ASP A 382 -6.94 3.39 -1.15
CA ASP A 382 -5.71 3.77 -1.88
C ASP A 382 -5.98 4.12 -3.35
N HIS A 383 -6.91 3.42 -3.99
CA HIS A 383 -7.35 3.73 -5.34
C HIS A 383 -8.08 5.08 -5.44
N MET A 384 -8.61 5.62 -4.34
CA MET A 384 -9.23 6.96 -4.30
C MET A 384 -8.25 8.07 -3.91
N MET A 385 -7.02 7.72 -3.53
CA MET A 385 -6.05 8.67 -3.00
C MET A 385 -4.95 9.01 -4.01
N GLN A 386 -4.44 10.24 -3.96
CA GLN A 386 -3.40 10.74 -4.86
C GLN A 386 -2.21 11.29 -4.08
N HIS A 387 -1.01 10.94 -4.56
CA HIS A 387 0.26 11.41 -4.02
C HIS A 387 0.37 12.92 -4.20
N MET A 388 0.94 13.64 -3.22
CA MET A 388 1.11 15.09 -3.24
C MET A 388 -0.21 15.90 -3.34
N VAL A 389 -1.35 15.23 -3.22
CA VAL A 389 -2.69 15.84 -3.14
C VAL A 389 -3.30 15.58 -1.78
N HIS A 390 -3.34 14.31 -1.32
CA HIS A 390 -3.94 13.95 -0.02
C HIS A 390 -2.90 13.65 1.07
N TYR A 391 -1.66 13.34 0.68
CA TYR A 391 -0.56 13.01 1.58
C TYR A 391 0.79 13.20 0.87
N VAL A 392 1.89 13.22 1.64
CA VAL A 392 3.26 13.21 1.09
C VAL A 392 3.86 11.81 1.28
N PRO A 393 4.34 11.14 0.21
CA PRO A 393 4.94 9.83 0.32
C PRO A 393 6.34 9.90 0.95
N VAL A 394 6.70 8.84 1.69
CA VAL A 394 8.03 8.57 2.24
C VAL A 394 8.46 7.20 1.74
N LYS A 395 9.75 6.99 1.44
CA LYS A 395 10.26 5.69 1.01
C LYS A 395 10.04 4.60 2.07
N ALA A 396 9.87 3.37 1.60
CA ALA A 396 9.59 2.21 2.45
C ALA A 396 10.68 1.96 3.51
N ASP A 397 11.93 2.36 3.21
CA ASP A 397 13.09 2.23 4.11
C ASP A 397 13.33 3.46 4.99
N LEU A 398 12.42 4.46 4.97
CA LEU A 398 12.50 5.73 5.69
C LEU A 398 13.71 6.62 5.32
N SER A 399 14.46 6.28 4.26
CA SER A 399 15.72 6.95 3.92
C SER A 399 15.56 8.44 3.59
N ASP A 400 14.41 8.85 3.07
CA ASP A 400 14.09 10.23 2.69
C ASP A 400 13.19 10.95 3.71
N LEU A 401 12.80 10.32 4.83
CA LEU A 401 11.86 10.89 5.79
C LEU A 401 12.30 12.29 6.27
N LEU A 402 13.58 12.46 6.61
CA LEU A 402 14.09 13.74 7.08
C LEU A 402 14.15 14.81 5.97
N ASP A 403 14.37 14.41 4.72
CA ASP A 403 14.32 15.31 3.57
C ASP A 403 12.89 15.76 3.29
N VAL A 404 11.92 14.84 3.36
CA VAL A 404 10.49 15.14 3.25
C VAL A 404 10.05 16.14 4.31
N ILE A 405 10.46 15.95 5.58
CA ILE A 405 10.11 16.90 6.67
C ILE A 405 10.69 18.29 6.38
N ARG A 406 11.97 18.37 5.98
CA ARG A 406 12.62 19.65 5.62
C ARG A 406 11.99 20.30 4.40
N TRP A 407 11.53 19.51 3.42
CA TRP A 407 10.80 20.02 2.27
C TRP A 407 9.50 20.67 2.73
N CYS A 408 8.75 20.03 3.62
CA CYS A 408 7.53 20.64 4.15
C CYS A 408 7.78 21.92 4.95
N GLU A 409 8.84 21.96 5.76
CA GLU A 409 9.21 23.19 6.49
C GLU A 409 9.50 24.38 5.56
N ARG A 410 10.00 24.12 4.34
CA ARG A 410 10.26 25.14 3.32
C ARG A 410 9.07 25.44 2.41
N ASN A 411 8.04 24.61 2.45
CA ASN A 411 6.87 24.68 1.58
C ASN A 411 5.58 24.61 2.42
N ASP A 412 5.50 25.42 3.48
CA ASP A 412 4.44 25.33 4.49
C ASP A 412 3.04 25.48 3.88
N ASP A 413 2.85 26.45 2.97
CA ASP A 413 1.58 26.66 2.26
C ASP A 413 1.16 25.43 1.44
N LYS A 414 2.13 24.77 0.78
CA LYS A 414 1.83 23.55 0.03
C LYS A 414 1.48 22.40 0.96
N CYS A 415 2.20 22.23 2.07
CA CYS A 415 1.91 21.19 3.05
C CYS A 415 0.56 21.42 3.77
N LYS A 416 0.18 22.69 4.00
CA LYS A 416 -1.16 23.10 4.45
C LYS A 416 -2.25 22.68 3.46
N GLU A 417 -2.07 22.96 2.18
CA GLU A 417 -3.01 22.56 1.12
C GLU A 417 -3.19 21.04 1.09
N ILE A 418 -2.09 20.27 1.09
CA ILE A 418 -2.14 18.81 1.07
C ILE A 418 -2.82 18.25 2.33
N ALA A 419 -2.53 18.81 3.51
CA ALA A 419 -3.17 18.41 4.76
C ALA A 419 -4.69 18.67 4.73
N GLN A 420 -5.10 19.83 4.22
CA GLN A 420 -6.51 20.21 4.10
C GLN A 420 -7.25 19.31 3.11
N ASN A 421 -6.61 18.96 1.98
CA ASN A 421 -7.15 18.03 1.00
C ASN A 421 -7.32 16.62 1.58
N GLY A 422 -6.30 16.10 2.29
CA GLY A 422 -6.38 14.81 2.97
C GLY A 422 -7.49 14.76 4.03
N MET A 423 -7.64 15.83 4.82
CA MET A 423 -8.71 15.97 5.80
C MET A 423 -10.10 16.00 5.14
N ASN A 424 -10.25 16.76 4.06
CA ASN A 424 -11.51 16.84 3.31
C ASN A 424 -11.87 15.49 2.68
N PHE A 425 -10.88 14.79 2.13
CA PHE A 425 -11.04 13.42 1.64
C PHE A 425 -11.58 12.50 2.74
N ALA A 426 -10.89 12.42 3.89
CA ALA A 426 -11.32 11.58 5.00
C ALA A 426 -12.74 11.91 5.51
N ARG A 427 -13.09 13.20 5.62
CA ARG A 427 -14.45 13.65 5.98
C ARG A 427 -15.50 13.17 4.99
N SER A 428 -15.19 13.16 3.70
CA SER A 428 -16.16 12.77 2.66
C SER A 428 -16.51 11.27 2.68
N ILE A 429 -15.55 10.43 3.11
CA ILE A 429 -15.70 8.97 3.07
C ILE A 429 -16.03 8.35 4.44
N LEU A 430 -15.63 8.97 5.55
CA LEU A 430 -15.93 8.51 6.91
C LEU A 430 -17.36 8.87 7.33
N SER A 431 -18.33 8.38 6.56
CA SER A 431 -19.74 8.43 6.89
C SER A 431 -20.37 7.04 6.76
N LYS A 432 -21.32 6.73 7.65
CA LYS A 432 -22.04 5.45 7.62
C LYS A 432 -22.66 5.21 6.24
N LYS A 433 -23.27 6.25 5.64
CA LYS A 433 -23.87 6.18 4.30
C LYS A 433 -22.84 5.78 3.23
N TYR A 434 -21.66 6.39 3.23
CA TYR A 434 -20.63 6.10 2.23
C TYR A 434 -20.10 4.68 2.38
N ILE A 435 -19.70 4.29 3.59
CA ILE A 435 -19.16 2.95 3.89
C ILE A 435 -20.20 1.85 3.61
N GLN A 436 -21.46 2.04 4.01
CA GLN A 436 -22.54 1.12 3.67
C GLN A 436 -22.76 1.02 2.16
N SER A 437 -22.71 2.14 1.44
CA SER A 437 -22.83 2.17 -0.01
C SER A 437 -21.68 1.42 -0.69
N TYR A 438 -20.44 1.65 -0.23
CA TYR A 438 -19.25 0.97 -0.74
C TYR A 438 -19.38 -0.55 -0.59
N ILE A 439 -19.60 -1.07 0.63
CA ILE A 439 -19.74 -2.52 0.86
C ILE A 439 -20.91 -3.11 0.07
N LYS A 440 -22.08 -2.47 0.11
CA LYS A 440 -23.26 -2.91 -0.65
C LYS A 440 -22.93 -3.06 -2.13
N ASN A 441 -22.28 -2.06 -2.73
CA ASN A 441 -21.96 -2.06 -4.15
C ASN A 441 -20.85 -3.05 -4.50
N THR A 442 -19.85 -3.25 -3.64
CA THR A 442 -18.86 -4.33 -3.77
C THR A 442 -19.55 -5.69 -3.88
N LEU A 443 -20.48 -5.99 -2.98
CA LEU A 443 -21.21 -7.27 -2.98
C LEU A 443 -22.07 -7.44 -4.24
N TRP A 444 -22.80 -6.39 -4.65
CA TRP A 444 -23.59 -6.45 -5.90
C TRP A 444 -22.73 -6.60 -7.16
N SER A 445 -21.57 -5.94 -7.19
CA SER A 445 -20.61 -6.08 -8.30
C SER A 445 -20.13 -7.52 -8.43
N LEU A 446 -19.82 -8.17 -7.30
CA LEU A 446 -19.34 -9.55 -7.27
C LEU A 446 -20.43 -10.57 -7.61
N SER A 447 -21.67 -10.36 -7.17
CA SER A 447 -22.77 -11.30 -7.39
C SER A 447 -23.38 -11.21 -8.79
N GLU A 448 -23.56 -10.00 -9.33
CA GLU A 448 -24.25 -9.79 -10.61
C GLU A 448 -23.35 -9.26 -11.74
N GLY A 449 -22.05 -9.11 -11.49
CA GLY A 449 -21.13 -8.50 -12.48
C GLY A 449 -21.51 -7.06 -12.80
N ARG A 450 -22.12 -6.32 -11.86
CA ARG A 450 -22.52 -4.93 -12.11
C ARG A 450 -21.31 -4.08 -12.47
N PRO A 451 -21.41 -3.23 -13.51
CA PRO A 451 -20.30 -2.37 -13.88
C PRO A 451 -20.03 -1.40 -12.74
N VAL A 452 -18.83 -1.51 -12.20
CA VAL A 452 -18.24 -0.57 -11.26
C VAL A 452 -17.11 0.17 -11.97
N THR A 453 -16.85 1.41 -11.60
CA THR A 453 -15.74 2.14 -12.20
C THR A 453 -14.43 1.62 -11.59
N ILE A 454 -13.73 0.75 -12.30
CA ILE A 454 -12.36 0.38 -11.95
C ILE A 454 -11.44 1.42 -12.58
N LEU A 455 -10.56 2.05 -11.81
CA LEU A 455 -9.73 3.18 -12.29
C LEU A 455 -8.84 2.82 -13.50
N GLY A 456 -8.52 1.54 -13.70
CA GLY A 456 -7.84 1.05 -14.91
C GLY A 456 -8.62 1.24 -16.21
N GLU A 457 -9.95 1.38 -16.16
CA GLU A 457 -10.80 1.58 -17.34
C GLU A 457 -11.10 3.05 -17.67
N MET A 458 -10.88 3.98 -16.73
CA MET A 458 -11.13 5.41 -16.95
C MET A 458 -10.22 5.99 -18.05
N ALA A 459 -9.01 5.43 -18.24
CA ALA A 459 -8.11 5.83 -19.32
C ALA A 459 -8.69 5.51 -20.72
N ASN A 460 -9.46 4.43 -20.87
CA ASN A 460 -9.94 3.95 -22.17
C ASN A 460 -11.41 4.32 -22.49
N LYS A 461 -12.28 4.49 -21.48
CA LYS A 461 -13.71 4.82 -21.69
C LYS A 461 -13.96 6.32 -21.91
N THR A 462 -13.12 7.21 -21.36
CA THR A 462 -13.24 8.67 -21.52
C THR A 462 -13.01 9.12 -22.98
N ALA A 463 -12.27 8.33 -23.77
CA ALA A 463 -12.04 8.57 -25.19
C ALA A 463 -13.28 8.29 -26.09
N LYS A 464 -14.26 7.49 -25.64
CA LYS A 464 -15.35 6.99 -26.51
C LYS A 464 -16.74 7.60 -26.30
N LYS A 465 -17.03 8.30 -25.18
CA LYS A 465 -18.42 8.65 -24.81
C LYS A 465 -18.83 10.13 -24.82
N ARG A 466 -18.02 11.07 -25.31
CA ARG A 466 -18.45 12.48 -25.48
C ARG A 466 -18.99 12.77 -26.88
N LYS A 467 -20.22 12.33 -27.17
CA LYS A 467 -21.10 12.94 -28.18
C LYS A 467 -22.54 12.98 -27.68
N SER A 468 -22.95 14.16 -27.23
CA SER A 468 -24.32 14.72 -27.10
C SER A 468 -24.68 15.21 -25.68
N PRO A 469 -25.14 16.46 -25.51
CA PRO A 469 -25.55 16.99 -24.22
C PRO A 469 -27.02 16.66 -23.92
N VAL A 470 -27.29 16.11 -22.74
CA VAL A 470 -28.65 16.00 -22.18
C VAL A 470 -28.90 17.20 -21.27
N VAL A 471 -29.96 17.94 -21.57
CA VAL A 471 -30.52 19.04 -20.77
C VAL A 471 -31.30 18.45 -19.59
N VAL A 472 -31.03 18.89 -18.36
CA VAL A 472 -31.85 18.52 -17.19
C VAL A 472 -32.45 19.79 -16.58
N ALA A 473 -33.78 19.85 -16.62
CA ALA A 473 -34.61 20.86 -15.97
C ALA A 473 -34.63 20.67 -14.45
N VAL A 474 -34.57 21.78 -13.71
CA VAL A 474 -34.69 21.79 -12.23
C VAL A 474 -36.15 22.07 -11.86
N ALA A 475 -36.79 21.12 -11.19
CA ALA A 475 -38.10 21.28 -10.59
C ALA A 475 -37.99 22.09 -9.28
N ALA A 476 -38.82 23.13 -9.15
CA ALA A 476 -38.88 24.02 -8.00
C ALA A 476 -39.85 23.50 -6.93
N ALA A 477 -39.39 23.38 -5.69
CA ALA A 477 -40.24 23.22 -4.51
C ALA A 477 -40.53 24.60 -3.88
N LYS A 478 -41.82 24.89 -3.69
CA LYS A 478 -42.35 26.13 -3.10
C LYS A 478 -42.09 26.15 -1.59
N ASN A 479 -41.55 27.25 -1.06
CA ASN A 479 -41.89 27.67 0.30
C ASN A 479 -41.84 29.20 0.47
N LYS A 480 -42.79 29.72 1.27
CA LYS A 480 -43.29 31.10 1.29
C LYS A 480 -42.38 32.13 2.00
N THR A 481 -42.25 33.29 1.34
CA THR A 481 -42.16 34.69 1.84
C THR A 481 -41.16 35.08 2.95
N ARG A 482 -40.04 35.69 2.53
CA ARG A 482 -39.38 36.82 3.24
C ARG A 482 -39.01 37.88 2.18
N LYS A 483 -39.46 39.14 2.31
CA LYS A 483 -39.18 40.21 1.34
C LYS A 483 -37.68 40.53 1.32
N VAL A 484 -36.99 40.10 0.27
CA VAL A 484 -35.56 40.37 0.02
C VAL A 484 -35.38 41.79 -0.52
N THR A 485 -34.48 42.57 0.08
CA THR A 485 -34.19 43.96 -0.29
C THR A 485 -33.51 44.06 -1.66
N LYS A 486 -33.65 45.21 -2.33
CA LYS A 486 -33.11 45.46 -3.69
C LYS A 486 -31.59 45.22 -3.78
N ALA A 487 -30.85 45.64 -2.76
CA ALA A 487 -29.39 45.45 -2.66
C ALA A 487 -28.97 43.96 -2.68
N THR A 488 -29.73 43.07 -2.03
CA THR A 488 -29.42 41.64 -2.02
C THR A 488 -29.73 40.98 -3.36
N LYS A 489 -30.75 41.47 -4.10
CA LYS A 489 -31.04 40.99 -5.46
C LYS A 489 -29.93 41.36 -6.44
N ASP A 490 -29.39 42.57 -6.33
CA ASP A 490 -28.31 43.05 -7.20
C ASP A 490 -26.98 42.31 -6.92
N ALA A 491 -26.68 42.00 -5.65
CA ALA A 491 -25.52 41.18 -5.29
C ALA A 491 -25.63 39.73 -5.82
N ILE A 492 -26.82 39.11 -5.73
CA ILE A 492 -27.06 37.77 -6.28
C ILE A 492 -26.94 37.78 -7.81
N LYS A 493 -27.37 38.86 -8.48
CA LYS A 493 -27.24 39.00 -9.94
C LYS A 493 -25.76 39.06 -10.35
N LYS A 494 -24.96 39.91 -9.69
CA LYS A 494 -23.50 40.01 -9.95
C LYS A 494 -22.77 38.69 -9.69
N ALA A 495 -23.09 37.99 -8.59
CA ALA A 495 -22.48 36.70 -8.28
C ALA A 495 -22.82 35.62 -9.32
N LYS A 496 -24.05 35.61 -9.86
CA LYS A 496 -24.46 34.69 -10.94
C LYS A 496 -23.76 35.00 -12.26
N GLU A 497 -23.57 36.28 -12.59
CA GLU A 497 -22.85 36.70 -13.79
C GLU A 497 -21.37 36.30 -13.72
N ALA A 498 -20.70 36.55 -12.58
CA ALA A 498 -19.31 36.14 -12.37
C ALA A 498 -19.12 34.60 -12.40
N ALA A 499 -20.04 33.84 -11.80
CA ALA A 499 -20.00 32.37 -11.85
C ALA A 499 -20.16 31.84 -13.29
N LYS A 500 -21.02 32.47 -14.10
CA LYS A 500 -21.25 32.09 -15.50
C LYS A 500 -20.01 32.38 -16.38
N GLU A 501 -19.28 33.44 -16.06
CA GLU A 501 -18.04 33.79 -16.76
C GLU A 501 -16.89 32.86 -16.40
N GLN A 502 -16.73 32.50 -15.11
CA GLN A 502 -15.77 31.48 -14.67
C GLN A 502 -16.06 30.11 -15.28
N GLU A 503 -17.34 29.71 -15.36
CA GLU A 503 -17.74 28.45 -16.00
C GLU A 503 -17.42 28.44 -17.51
N LYS A 504 -17.58 29.58 -18.20
CA LYS A 504 -17.23 29.71 -19.61
C LYS A 504 -15.73 29.60 -19.83
N ALA A 505 -14.91 30.28 -19.02
CA ALA A 505 -13.46 30.22 -19.09
C ALA A 505 -12.93 28.80 -18.80
N ALA A 506 -13.49 28.11 -17.81
CA ALA A 506 -13.11 26.72 -17.50
C ALA A 506 -13.46 25.75 -18.66
N LYS A 507 -14.59 25.95 -19.34
CA LYS A 507 -14.99 25.13 -20.50
C LYS A 507 -14.10 25.37 -21.72
N GLU A 508 -13.64 26.60 -21.95
CA GLU A 508 -12.71 26.91 -23.04
C GLU A 508 -11.31 26.32 -22.77
N ALA A 509 -10.79 26.47 -21.55
CA ALA A 509 -9.50 25.88 -21.15
C ALA A 509 -9.51 24.34 -21.27
N ALA A 510 -10.59 23.68 -20.85
CA ALA A 510 -10.74 22.23 -20.97
C ALA A 510 -10.79 21.76 -22.44
N LYS A 511 -11.43 22.52 -23.33
CA LYS A 511 -11.44 22.21 -24.78
C LYS A 511 -10.06 22.33 -25.40
N GLU A 512 -9.27 23.31 -24.98
CA GLU A 512 -7.92 23.51 -25.51
C GLU A 512 -6.96 22.40 -25.02
N GLN A 513 -7.06 21.99 -23.75
CA GLN A 513 -6.31 20.85 -23.24
C GLN A 513 -6.67 19.54 -23.97
N GLU A 514 -7.95 19.29 -24.24
CA GLU A 514 -8.39 18.10 -24.99
C GLU A 514 -7.86 18.10 -26.44
N LYS A 515 -7.76 19.27 -27.09
CA LYS A 515 -7.18 19.40 -28.44
C LYS A 515 -5.68 19.09 -28.44
N ARG A 516 -4.92 19.62 -27.48
CA ARG A 516 -3.47 19.37 -27.37
C ARG A 516 -3.18 17.90 -27.11
N ALA A 517 -3.93 17.25 -26.22
CA ALA A 517 -3.78 15.83 -25.92
C ALA A 517 -4.02 14.93 -27.16
N LYS A 518 -5.03 15.25 -27.98
CA LYS A 518 -5.31 14.49 -29.23
C LYS A 518 -4.22 14.65 -30.29
N GLU A 519 -3.63 15.84 -30.41
CA GLU A 519 -2.49 16.06 -31.32
C GLU A 519 -1.23 15.32 -30.85
N GLU A 520 -0.99 15.27 -29.55
CA GLU A 520 0.14 14.57 -28.95
C GLU A 520 0.00 13.04 -29.07
N GLU A 521 -1.21 12.50 -28.86
CA GLU A 521 -1.51 11.09 -29.09
C GLU A 521 -1.33 10.68 -30.55
N LYS A 522 -1.70 11.55 -31.50
CA LYS A 522 -1.50 11.30 -32.94
C LYS A 522 0.01 11.24 -33.27
N ARG A 523 0.81 12.18 -32.75
CA ARG A 523 2.27 12.19 -32.95
C ARG A 523 2.95 10.96 -32.34
N ALA A 524 2.51 10.54 -31.15
CA ALA A 524 3.03 9.34 -30.50
C ALA A 524 2.74 8.06 -31.30
N LYS A 525 1.55 7.93 -31.88
CA LYS A 525 1.19 6.79 -32.75
C LYS A 525 1.99 6.76 -34.05
N GLU A 526 2.27 7.92 -34.63
CA GLU A 526 3.12 8.03 -35.83
C GLU A 526 4.57 7.66 -35.50
N ALA A 527 5.12 8.13 -34.38
CA ALA A 527 6.47 7.79 -33.92
C ALA A 527 6.63 6.29 -33.60
N ALA A 528 5.66 5.68 -32.92
CA ALA A 528 5.69 4.25 -32.60
C ALA A 528 5.69 3.37 -33.86
N LYS A 529 4.95 3.75 -34.91
CA LYS A 529 4.97 3.03 -36.21
C LYS A 529 6.33 3.12 -36.88
N GLU A 530 7.02 4.25 -36.75
CA GLU A 530 8.35 4.43 -37.33
C GLU A 530 9.42 3.64 -36.56
N GLU A 531 9.31 3.59 -35.23
CA GLU A 531 10.19 2.80 -34.36
C GLU A 531 10.03 1.30 -34.59
N GLU A 532 8.78 0.80 -34.75
CA GLU A 532 8.52 -0.60 -35.10
C GLU A 532 9.15 -0.98 -36.45
N LYS A 533 9.13 -0.06 -37.43
CA LYS A 533 9.79 -0.27 -38.73
C LYS A 533 11.30 -0.39 -38.57
N ARG A 534 11.92 0.50 -37.79
CA ARG A 534 13.38 0.50 -37.53
C ARG A 534 13.83 -0.73 -36.74
N ALA A 535 13.04 -1.19 -35.77
CA ALA A 535 13.33 -2.41 -35.01
C ALA A 535 13.32 -3.66 -35.89
N LYS A 536 12.38 -3.76 -36.84
CA LYS A 536 12.34 -4.86 -37.82
C LYS A 536 13.54 -4.84 -38.77
N GLU A 537 14.05 -3.66 -39.12
CA GLU A 537 15.26 -3.52 -39.94
C GLU A 537 16.53 -3.90 -39.14
N ALA A 538 16.65 -3.46 -37.88
CA ALA A 538 17.77 -3.80 -37.01
C ALA A 538 17.86 -5.31 -36.71
N ALA A 539 16.73 -5.97 -36.45
CA ALA A 539 16.69 -7.42 -36.21
C ALA A 539 17.20 -8.23 -37.41
N LYS A 540 16.91 -7.78 -38.64
CA LYS A 540 17.45 -8.41 -39.86
C LYS A 540 18.96 -8.25 -39.97
N GLU A 541 19.51 -7.12 -39.53
CA GLU A 541 20.94 -6.86 -39.57
C GLU A 541 21.70 -7.65 -38.50
N GLU A 542 21.11 -7.80 -37.31
CA GLU A 542 21.67 -8.60 -36.22
C GLU A 542 21.71 -10.10 -36.57
N GLU A 543 20.64 -10.62 -37.20
CA GLU A 543 20.63 -12.00 -37.70
C GLU A 543 21.75 -12.25 -38.73
N LYS A 544 22.05 -11.25 -39.57
CA LYS A 544 23.15 -11.32 -40.54
C LYS A 544 24.51 -11.36 -39.83
N ARG A 545 24.72 -10.51 -38.82
CA ARG A 545 25.97 -10.46 -38.04
C ARG A 545 26.21 -11.73 -37.22
N ALA A 546 25.15 -12.32 -36.65
CA ALA A 546 25.23 -13.58 -35.92
C ALA A 546 25.68 -14.74 -36.83
N LYS A 547 25.19 -14.79 -38.07
CA LYS A 547 25.62 -15.77 -39.09
C LYS A 547 27.08 -15.60 -39.49
N GLU A 548 27.60 -14.37 -39.51
CA GLU A 548 29.01 -14.08 -39.81
C GLU A 548 29.93 -14.46 -38.65
N ALA A 549 29.55 -14.11 -37.41
CA ALA A 549 30.31 -14.46 -36.20
C ALA A 549 30.42 -15.97 -35.97
N ALA A 550 29.35 -16.73 -36.27
CA ALA A 550 29.37 -18.19 -36.17
C ALA A 550 30.42 -18.81 -37.11
N LYS A 551 30.59 -18.27 -38.32
CA LYS A 551 31.63 -18.71 -39.27
C LYS A 551 33.05 -18.40 -38.78
N GLU A 552 33.23 -17.32 -38.05
CA GLU A 552 34.53 -16.89 -37.52
C GLU A 552 34.95 -17.72 -36.29
N GLN A 553 34.01 -18.04 -35.40
CA GLN A 553 34.28 -18.94 -34.28
C GLN A 553 34.65 -20.36 -34.73
N GLU A 554 34.04 -20.86 -35.81
CA GLU A 554 34.41 -22.15 -36.39
C GLU A 554 35.85 -22.17 -36.93
N LYS A 555 36.35 -21.03 -37.43
CA LYS A 555 37.75 -20.88 -37.85
C LYS A 555 38.70 -20.86 -36.67
N LEU A 556 38.37 -20.14 -35.59
CA LEU A 556 39.21 -20.02 -34.40
C LEU A 556 39.35 -21.35 -33.64
N ALA A 557 38.26 -22.12 -33.53
CA ALA A 557 38.27 -23.43 -32.88
C ALA A 557 39.20 -24.45 -33.60
N LYS A 558 39.43 -24.27 -34.91
CA LYS A 558 40.39 -25.08 -35.68
C LYS A 558 41.85 -24.68 -35.43
N ALA A 559 42.11 -23.47 -34.94
CA ALA A 559 43.46 -22.94 -34.69
C ALA A 559 44.02 -23.31 -33.30
N GLU A 560 43.18 -23.40 -32.26
CA GLU A 560 43.61 -23.69 -30.88
C GLU A 560 44.11 -25.12 -30.63
N LYS A 561 43.86 -26.07 -31.53
CA LYS A 561 44.36 -27.46 -31.40
C LYS A 561 45.87 -27.63 -31.65
N LYS A 562 46.64 -26.54 -31.83
CA LYS A 562 48.09 -26.59 -32.09
C LYS A 562 48.87 -25.59 -31.22
N LYS A 563 49.25 -25.92 -29.97
CA LYS A 563 50.57 -25.59 -29.33
C LYS A 563 50.67 -25.99 -27.82
N PRO A 564 51.88 -26.29 -27.29
CA PRO A 564 52.12 -26.70 -25.89
C PRO A 564 52.72 -25.60 -24.96
N LYS A 565 52.76 -25.90 -23.64
CA LYS A 565 53.04 -25.01 -22.48
C LYS A 565 54.50 -25.07 -21.98
N GLU A 566 55.04 -23.96 -21.46
CA GLU A 566 56.11 -23.92 -20.43
C GLU A 566 56.24 -22.54 -19.71
N ALA A 567 57.17 -22.47 -18.73
CA ALA A 567 57.17 -21.83 -17.40
C ALA A 567 57.71 -20.38 -17.20
N VAL A 568 57.21 -19.73 -16.11
CA VAL A 568 57.83 -18.92 -15.01
C VAL A 568 58.72 -17.66 -15.31
N ILE A 569 58.47 -16.53 -14.61
CA ILE A 569 59.40 -15.71 -13.76
C ILE A 569 58.69 -14.45 -13.16
N LYS A 570 59.26 -13.97 -12.03
CA LYS A 570 58.85 -13.02 -10.97
C LYS A 570 58.67 -11.51 -11.31
N ALA A 571 57.82 -10.89 -10.47
CA ALA A 571 57.87 -9.57 -9.76
C ALA A 571 58.29 -8.26 -10.47
N THR A 572 57.46 -7.22 -10.30
CA THR A 572 57.86 -5.82 -10.02
C THR A 572 56.65 -4.98 -9.59
N ASP A 573 56.91 -4.04 -8.69
CA ASP A 573 56.00 -3.05 -8.10
C ASP A 573 55.69 -1.85 -9.03
N ASP A 574 54.77 -1.03 -8.53
CA ASP A 574 54.53 0.40 -8.79
C ASP A 574 53.50 0.89 -9.82
N GLU A 575 52.43 1.45 -9.20
CA GLU A 575 51.83 2.78 -9.42
C GLU A 575 51.41 3.20 -10.83
N LYS A 576 50.08 3.22 -11.05
CA LYS A 576 49.44 3.96 -12.14
C LYS A 576 48.77 5.24 -11.65
N MET A 577 49.45 6.33 -11.98
CA MET A 577 48.94 7.62 -12.46
C MET A 577 47.42 7.85 -12.42
N THR A 578 46.99 8.79 -11.59
CA THR A 578 45.72 9.49 -11.72
C THR A 578 45.94 10.85 -12.38
N GLU A 579 45.60 10.97 -13.67
CA GLU A 579 45.53 12.27 -14.34
C GLU A 579 44.39 13.11 -13.77
N ASN A 580 44.73 14.31 -13.29
CA ASN A 580 43.78 15.33 -12.85
C ASN A 580 43.38 16.19 -14.04
N VAL A 581 42.10 16.21 -14.40
CA VAL A 581 41.52 17.22 -15.28
C VAL A 581 40.68 18.18 -14.44
N VAL A 582 41.06 19.45 -14.47
CA VAL A 582 40.42 20.57 -13.78
C VAL A 582 39.26 21.10 -14.62
N ILE A 583 38.07 21.23 -14.03
CA ILE A 583 37.03 22.17 -14.48
C ILE A 583 36.45 22.85 -13.23
N GLU A 584 36.44 24.18 -13.27
CA GLU A 584 36.30 25.12 -12.16
C GLU A 584 34.88 25.19 -11.56
N ASP A 585 34.80 25.13 -10.22
CA ASP A 585 33.93 26.00 -9.42
C ASP A 585 34.39 25.99 -7.95
N ASN A 586 35.08 27.05 -7.51
CA ASN A 586 35.50 27.40 -6.14
C ASN A 586 36.48 26.46 -5.37
N ASN A 587 37.79 26.66 -5.62
CA ASN A 587 38.95 26.61 -4.70
C ASN A 587 39.08 25.55 -3.57
N LYS A 588 38.48 24.35 -3.70
CA LYS A 588 38.85 23.15 -2.93
C LYS A 588 39.01 21.94 -3.86
N LYS A 589 40.17 21.28 -3.82
CA LYS A 589 40.46 20.10 -4.64
C LYS A 589 39.68 18.89 -4.10
N CYS A 590 38.63 18.49 -4.79
CA CYS A 590 37.95 17.21 -4.59
C CYS A 590 38.40 16.19 -5.65
N GLY A 591 38.17 14.90 -5.40
CA GLY A 591 38.53 13.85 -6.36
C GLY A 591 37.80 13.97 -7.70
N ARG A 592 38.29 13.26 -8.73
CA ARG A 592 37.81 13.30 -10.13
C ARG A 592 36.28 13.26 -10.28
N HIS A 593 35.60 12.43 -9.48
CA HIS A 593 34.15 12.22 -9.53
C HIS A 593 33.39 12.90 -8.38
N GLU A 594 34.04 13.81 -7.68
CA GLU A 594 33.50 14.47 -6.49
C GLU A 594 33.28 15.97 -6.72
N TYR A 595 32.37 16.54 -5.94
CA TYR A 595 32.19 17.98 -5.85
C TYR A 595 32.28 18.42 -4.40
N PHE A 596 32.70 19.67 -4.18
CA PHE A 596 32.72 20.22 -2.83
C PHE A 596 31.29 20.63 -2.42
N ASN A 597 30.71 19.91 -1.46
CA ASN A 597 29.39 20.26 -0.93
C ASN A 597 29.53 21.42 0.06
N MET A 598 29.21 22.63 -0.39
CA MET A 598 29.29 23.86 0.42
C MET A 598 28.50 23.80 1.72
N SER A 599 27.34 23.12 1.73
CA SER A 599 26.49 22.99 2.93
C SER A 599 27.07 22.05 3.97
N ARG A 600 27.87 21.06 3.55
CA ARG A 600 28.45 20.03 4.42
C ARG A 600 29.97 20.17 4.62
N LYS A 601 30.58 21.16 3.95
CA LYS A 601 32.01 21.48 3.98
C LYS A 601 32.93 20.28 3.71
N ARG A 602 32.52 19.32 2.87
CA ARG A 602 33.30 18.13 2.48
C ARG A 602 33.12 17.78 1.01
N CYS A 603 34.07 17.03 0.44
CA CYS A 603 33.92 16.44 -0.89
C CYS A 603 32.93 15.27 -0.84
N GLU A 604 32.03 15.20 -1.83
CA GLU A 604 31.07 14.11 -1.99
C GLU A 604 31.03 13.68 -3.45
N ILE A 605 30.73 12.39 -3.71
CA ILE A 605 30.50 11.89 -5.07
C ILE A 605 29.40 12.72 -5.76
N LYS A 606 29.66 13.16 -6.99
CA LYS A 606 28.74 13.98 -7.80
C LYS A 606 27.41 13.23 -8.02
N PRO A 607 26.27 13.71 -7.53
CA PRO A 607 24.98 13.11 -7.86
C PRO A 607 24.67 13.24 -9.35
N TYR A 608 23.78 12.40 -9.90
CA TYR A 608 23.41 12.41 -11.33
C TYR A 608 23.06 13.81 -11.88
N THR A 609 22.53 14.69 -11.02
CA THR A 609 22.12 16.06 -11.39
C THR A 609 23.29 16.98 -11.75
N LYS A 610 24.49 16.69 -11.22
CA LYS A 610 25.73 17.46 -11.44
C LYS A 610 26.52 17.00 -12.67
N TRP A 611 26.10 15.92 -13.32
CA TRP A 611 26.71 15.43 -14.56
C TRP A 611 26.10 16.10 -15.80
N GLU A 612 26.88 16.26 -16.86
CA GLU A 612 26.48 16.93 -18.10
C GLU A 612 25.22 16.29 -18.71
N LYS A 613 24.25 17.12 -19.12
CA LYS A 613 23.10 16.66 -19.91
C LYS A 613 23.45 16.70 -21.39
N VAL A 614 23.21 15.60 -22.09
CA VAL A 614 23.32 15.54 -23.54
C VAL A 614 22.00 15.13 -24.14
N LYS A 615 21.54 15.91 -25.12
CA LYS A 615 20.31 15.64 -25.84
C LYS A 615 20.65 14.82 -27.07
N THR A 616 20.13 13.60 -27.15
CA THR A 616 20.21 12.73 -28.31
C THR A 616 18.81 12.54 -28.92
N VAL A 617 18.74 11.88 -30.07
CA VAL A 617 17.48 11.46 -30.68
C VAL A 617 16.66 10.50 -29.80
N GLU A 618 17.31 9.80 -28.86
CA GLU A 618 16.68 8.85 -27.93
C GLU A 618 16.23 9.51 -26.60
N GLY A 619 16.49 10.81 -26.41
CA GLY A 619 16.09 11.58 -25.24
C GLY A 619 17.23 12.36 -24.61
N VAL A 620 17.05 12.78 -23.35
CA VAL A 620 18.08 13.51 -22.59
C VAL A 620 18.82 12.54 -21.69
N PHE A 621 20.12 12.41 -21.89
CA PHE A 621 21.00 11.51 -21.14
C PHE A 621 21.90 12.30 -20.19
N ARG A 622 22.28 11.68 -19.07
CA ARG A 622 23.39 12.14 -18.24
C ARG A 622 24.66 11.39 -18.62
N LYS A 623 25.71 12.11 -19.01
CA LYS A 623 27.04 11.51 -19.28
C LYS A 623 27.72 11.17 -17.96
N ILE A 624 27.92 9.88 -17.70
CA ILE A 624 28.52 9.38 -16.47
C ILE A 624 29.78 8.57 -16.82
N PRO A 625 30.93 8.84 -16.17
CA PRO A 625 32.14 8.04 -16.36
C PRO A 625 31.92 6.56 -16.02
N SER A 626 32.33 5.65 -16.90
CA SER A 626 32.15 4.20 -16.68
C SER A 626 32.95 3.66 -15.49
N ASP A 627 34.10 4.27 -15.18
CA ASP A 627 34.95 3.92 -14.04
C ASP A 627 34.33 4.29 -12.68
N LEU A 628 33.28 5.11 -12.66
CA LEU A 628 32.57 5.46 -11.42
C LEU A 628 31.95 4.23 -10.76
N LYS A 629 31.49 3.25 -11.55
CA LYS A 629 30.90 2.00 -11.05
C LYS A 629 31.90 1.20 -10.21
N ASP A 630 33.15 1.16 -10.63
CA ASP A 630 34.24 0.44 -9.94
C ASP A 630 34.64 1.16 -8.64
N ILE A 631 34.45 2.48 -8.58
CA ILE A 631 34.85 3.31 -7.43
C ILE A 631 33.80 3.27 -6.30
N ILE A 632 32.51 3.29 -6.63
CA ILE A 632 31.44 3.33 -5.61
C ILE A 632 30.74 1.98 -5.37
N GLY A 633 31.06 0.98 -6.19
CA GLY A 633 30.46 -0.36 -6.17
C GLY A 633 29.18 -0.47 -6.99
N GLU A 634 28.94 -1.64 -7.56
CA GLU A 634 27.85 -1.94 -8.51
C GLU A 634 26.46 -1.68 -7.93
N GLU A 635 26.18 -2.11 -6.70
CA GLU A 635 24.85 -1.90 -6.08
C GLU A 635 24.55 -0.42 -5.85
N ARG A 636 25.56 0.36 -5.44
CA ARG A 636 25.43 1.79 -5.20
C ARG A 636 25.29 2.55 -6.51
N PHE A 637 26.06 2.18 -7.52
CA PHE A 637 25.95 2.75 -8.86
C PHE A 637 24.56 2.54 -9.46
N LYS A 638 24.04 1.32 -9.36
CA LYS A 638 22.70 1.00 -9.80
C LYS A 638 21.64 1.84 -9.10
N ARG A 639 21.70 1.95 -7.77
CA ARG A 639 20.72 2.73 -6.98
C ARG A 639 20.77 4.23 -7.24
N GLU A 640 21.97 4.82 -7.35
CA GLU A 640 22.16 6.28 -7.40
C GLU A 640 22.13 6.84 -8.83
N TYR A 641 22.29 6.00 -9.86
CA TYR A 641 22.35 6.41 -11.25
C TYR A 641 21.44 5.60 -12.18
N GLU A 642 21.55 4.27 -12.21
CA GLU A 642 20.76 3.49 -13.17
C GLU A 642 19.27 3.52 -12.85
N ASP A 643 18.90 3.31 -11.59
CA ASP A 643 17.52 3.24 -11.10
C ASP A 643 17.01 4.58 -10.56
N ALA A 644 17.79 5.65 -10.72
CA ALA A 644 17.40 6.97 -10.28
C ALA A 644 16.23 7.51 -11.14
N ILE A 645 15.30 8.20 -10.48
CA ILE A 645 14.15 8.85 -11.10
C ILE A 645 14.34 10.36 -10.98
N ASP A 646 14.15 11.09 -12.08
CA ASP A 646 14.19 12.55 -12.05
C ASP A 646 12.96 13.06 -11.29
N VAL A 647 13.22 13.79 -10.19
CA VAL A 647 12.17 14.22 -9.26
C VAL A 647 11.21 15.23 -9.90
N ALA A 648 11.64 15.95 -10.93
CA ALA A 648 10.80 16.91 -11.63
C ALA A 648 9.89 16.26 -12.67
N THR A 649 10.32 15.17 -13.32
CA THR A 649 9.56 14.52 -14.40
C THR A 649 8.92 13.20 -14.01
N GLY A 650 9.37 12.56 -12.93
CA GLY A 650 8.91 11.24 -12.51
C GLY A 650 9.40 10.08 -13.39
N GLU A 651 10.29 10.35 -14.35
CA GLU A 651 10.82 9.35 -15.28
C GLU A 651 12.19 8.83 -14.82
N LYS A 652 12.49 7.57 -15.15
CA LYS A 652 13.80 6.96 -14.93
C LYS A 652 14.86 7.76 -15.70
N ILE A 653 15.95 8.12 -15.05
CA ILE A 653 17.01 8.87 -15.71
C ILE A 653 17.69 7.98 -16.75
N LYS A 654 17.93 8.52 -17.94
CA LYS A 654 18.73 7.84 -18.95
C LYS A 654 20.19 8.24 -18.74
N ILE A 655 21.07 7.25 -18.62
CA ILE A 655 22.50 7.46 -18.44
C ILE A 655 23.25 7.00 -19.68
N LEU A 656 24.28 7.74 -20.06
CA LEU A 656 25.24 7.35 -21.08
C LEU A 656 26.59 7.14 -20.39
N LEU A 657 27.07 5.90 -20.37
CA LEU A 657 28.37 5.58 -19.81
C LEU A 657 29.47 6.01 -20.79
N VAL A 658 30.43 6.79 -20.31
CA VAL A 658 31.55 7.29 -21.12
C VAL A 658 32.85 6.67 -20.61
N ASP A 659 33.58 6.00 -21.49
CA ASP A 659 34.90 5.46 -21.15
C ASP A 659 35.93 6.59 -21.05
N THR A 660 36.40 6.84 -19.83
CA THR A 660 37.41 7.86 -19.55
C THR A 660 38.77 7.56 -20.20
N LYS A 661 39.02 6.34 -20.66
CA LYS A 661 40.26 5.95 -21.35
C LYS A 661 40.17 6.01 -22.88
N LYS A 662 38.97 6.09 -23.46
CA LYS A 662 38.73 6.22 -24.91
C LYS A 662 37.49 7.08 -25.17
N PRO A 663 37.63 8.42 -25.24
CA PRO A 663 36.49 9.34 -25.29
C PRO A 663 35.83 9.49 -26.68
N LYS A 664 35.99 8.51 -27.59
CA LYS A 664 35.41 8.56 -28.95
C LYS A 664 34.07 7.86 -29.04
#